data_AF-A0A1I2A5H8-F1
#
_entry.id   AF-A0A1I2A5H8-F1
#
_cell.length_a   1.000
_cell.length_b   1.000
_cell.length_c   1.000
_cell.angle_alpha   90.00
_cell.angle_beta   90.00
_cell.angle_gamma   90.00
#
_symmetry.space_group_name_H-M   'P 1'
#
loop_
_entity.id
_entity.type
_entity.pdbx_description
1 polymer ?
#
loop_
_entity_poly.entity_id
_entity_poly.type
_entity_poly.pdbx_seq_one_letter_code
_entity_poly.pdbx_strand_id
1 'polypeptide(L)'
;MRQQRRTGDKPHRASSRRSGGGDQLNQVLLAAAETLNEWRSLHPRRRPGRAVSWLVPSWPSGLLLSRYGQRLAEGLVADRVLREHARARVGLSLLTQDDRTTLFELSQAAAVSMSGDSDDDISGSGHSERAVASMSRQLIARALLDPNDATAATGASLFRRLPVGSTGMPSQQNSEPSGAGVTAGLQSESAAAPRAGQGRLPRQRQDSDSRELRRLVGTSAKELTRARAELSSAQAEVEALKATLVRLTQERDQARANLPSRQQRQRLENAIQLAADLRKARKQLSDLREERVAQKRAHSAQVGELEDAVAAAQAERDKATDARHRLEDRLGDLPGRAHYLQNLLKGRISRLEADLEDLPRNQARTRLAREVTQLRELSEHLDRVLPATGVDSDPQIGTGAAQVATHEAAGAQSVDRAEYRPVAYASADRGLRVEVLGGGHEIGGSAVLVEAGSTRILVDAGVRPNADSPRLAAPPRIARAQEGRLDAVVVTHGHNDHAGFVPKVIADQPRAATICTPATAALMPEMWADAKRVMEQQANDMAEYGWLAPLYGEPEVEAAEKSLRPLTYGRPHNIKDLTIQLFDAGHILGAAGVVITAGDQRAVITGDIYNLPQLSVGSAQLPPKLAREADLLVIESTYCDRRHRDRALQIQDFVRAIAEVVGGGGRVLIPAFGLGRAQEVALMLRQQLPDVPVLVDGLARAISDIYEREAHLDIFGGNVQRVDNRQRSRLMQTFQTGVVITTSGMLTGGFAVPWAQQILPDPHSALFVCGYQDEESAGRALQRLAERDDPTVPATLPLQTQDGPVAVPVAARVETYSLSAHADRDGLTEIIDELAPARTMLVHGLGREQKKFRETLERARGRRTVRNDLPWSGLA
;
A
#
# COMPACT_ATOMS: atom_id res chain seq x y z
N MET A 1 26.58 61.29 1.80
CA MET A 1 25.38 62.14 1.58
C MET A 1 24.23 61.21 1.23
N ARG A 2 23.30 60.98 2.18
CA ARG A 2 21.87 61.37 2.16
C ARG A 2 21.08 60.72 1.01
N GLN A 3 20.24 59.69 1.21
CA GLN A 3 18.93 59.56 1.89
C GLN A 3 17.77 59.42 0.86
N GLN A 4 16.74 58.63 1.25
CA GLN A 4 15.40 58.40 0.67
C GLN A 4 15.28 57.27 -0.37
N ARG A 5 14.70 56.10 -0.08
CA ARG A 5 13.32 55.66 0.30
C ARG A 5 12.37 55.39 -0.89
N ARG A 6 11.84 54.15 -0.88
CA ARG A 6 10.49 53.67 -1.24
C ARG A 6 10.21 53.02 -2.62
N THR A 7 9.81 51.74 -2.52
CA THR A 7 8.67 51.03 -3.15
C THR A 7 8.66 50.73 -4.65
N GLY A 8 8.38 49.45 -5.00
CA GLY A 8 7.88 49.10 -6.33
C GLY A 8 7.90 47.60 -6.66
N ASP A 9 7.21 46.76 -5.90
CA ASP A 9 6.80 45.43 -6.36
C ASP A 9 5.86 45.58 -7.57
N LYS A 10 6.19 44.93 -8.68
CA LYS A 10 5.30 44.79 -9.85
C LYS A 10 4.60 43.42 -9.79
N PRO A 11 3.26 43.35 -9.88
CA PRO A 11 2.56 42.07 -9.89
C PRO A 11 2.64 41.42 -11.28
N HIS A 12 2.93 40.11 -11.27
CA HIS A 12 2.89 39.25 -12.45
C HIS A 12 1.46 39.13 -12.99
N ARG A 13 1.36 39.28 -14.32
CA ARG A 13 0.16 39.12 -15.15
C ARG A 13 -0.61 37.83 -14.84
N ALA A 14 -1.86 37.97 -14.45
CA ALA A 14 -2.85 36.90 -14.43
C ALA A 14 -3.29 36.56 -15.87
N SER A 15 -3.14 35.31 -16.29
CA SER A 15 -3.77 34.81 -17.51
C SER A 15 -5.26 34.59 -17.25
N SER A 16 -6.10 35.37 -17.92
CA SER A 16 -7.54 35.21 -18.00
C SER A 16 -7.91 33.84 -18.61
N ARG A 17 -8.52 32.94 -17.83
CA ARG A 17 -9.36 31.88 -18.38
C ARG A 17 -10.81 32.36 -18.36
N ARG A 18 -11.38 32.51 -19.57
CA ARG A 18 -12.78 32.83 -19.82
C ARG A 18 -13.70 31.87 -19.05
N SER A 19 -14.60 32.46 -18.28
CA SER A 19 -15.70 31.82 -17.55
C SER A 19 -16.74 31.27 -18.51
N GLY A 20 -16.93 29.94 -18.51
CA GLY A 20 -18.20 29.33 -18.93
C GLY A 20 -19.29 29.74 -17.94
N GLY A 21 -20.49 30.04 -18.46
CA GLY A 21 -21.61 30.63 -17.74
C GLY A 21 -22.16 29.77 -16.60
N GLY A 22 -21.60 29.95 -15.40
CA GLY A 22 -22.18 29.50 -14.14
C GLY A 22 -22.99 30.61 -13.47
N ASP A 23 -24.04 30.23 -12.74
CA ASP A 23 -24.95 31.12 -12.01
C ASP A 23 -24.20 32.00 -10.98
N GLN A 24 -24.02 33.29 -11.29
CA GLN A 24 -23.25 34.25 -10.47
C GLN A 24 -23.75 34.34 -9.03
N LEU A 25 -25.04 34.14 -8.81
CA LEU A 25 -25.65 34.17 -7.48
C LEU A 25 -25.14 33.05 -6.58
N ASN A 26 -24.96 31.85 -7.14
CA ASN A 26 -24.40 30.71 -6.41
C ASN A 26 -22.92 30.94 -6.09
N GLN A 27 -22.18 31.60 -6.98
CA GLN A 27 -20.78 31.96 -6.74
C GLN A 27 -20.64 32.93 -5.57
N VAL A 28 -21.55 33.92 -5.47
CA VAL A 28 -21.58 34.86 -4.34
C VAL A 28 -21.81 34.14 -3.00
N LEU A 29 -22.79 33.24 -2.94
CA LEU A 29 -23.11 32.53 -1.70
C LEU A 29 -22.02 31.52 -1.30
N LEU A 30 -21.37 30.87 -2.28
CA LEU A 30 -20.23 30.00 -2.02
C LEU A 30 -19.01 30.78 -1.53
N ALA A 31 -18.71 31.93 -2.15
CA ALA A 31 -17.63 32.81 -1.70
C ALA A 31 -17.87 33.31 -0.26
N ALA A 32 -19.12 33.61 0.11
CA ALA A 32 -19.48 33.97 1.47
C ALA A 32 -19.21 32.81 2.46
N ALA A 33 -19.57 31.58 2.11
CA ALA A 33 -19.31 30.40 2.95
C ALA A 33 -17.81 30.10 3.11
N GLU A 34 -17.03 30.22 2.04
CA GLU A 34 -15.58 30.06 2.07
C GLU A 34 -14.93 31.10 2.97
N THR A 35 -15.30 32.37 2.79
CA THR A 35 -14.76 33.48 3.57
C THR A 35 -15.09 33.34 5.06
N LEU A 36 -16.32 32.91 5.41
CA LEU A 36 -16.69 32.61 6.78
C LEU A 36 -15.87 31.47 7.39
N ASN A 37 -15.53 30.44 6.61
CA ASN A 37 -14.71 29.33 7.07
C ASN A 37 -13.24 29.73 7.29
N GLU A 38 -12.68 30.52 6.38
CA GLU A 38 -11.30 31.04 6.49
C GLU A 38 -11.15 32.02 7.67
N TRP A 39 -12.12 32.92 7.84
CA TRP A 39 -12.08 33.85 8.98
C TRP A 39 -12.07 33.10 10.33
N ARG A 40 -12.78 31.97 10.40
CA ARG A 40 -12.83 31.09 11.58
C ARG A 40 -11.56 30.29 11.83
N SER A 41 -10.87 29.83 10.78
CA SER A 41 -9.58 29.11 10.95
C SER A 41 -8.49 30.03 11.49
N LEU A 42 -8.55 31.32 11.16
CA LEU A 42 -7.59 32.33 11.59
C LEU A 42 -7.88 32.92 12.99
N HIS A 43 -9.11 32.82 13.51
CA HIS A 43 -9.49 33.42 14.81
C HIS A 43 -10.22 32.46 15.77
N PRO A 44 -9.63 31.31 16.17
CA PRO A 44 -10.30 30.29 16.98
C PRO A 44 -10.73 30.75 18.39
N ARG A 45 -10.16 31.85 18.91
CA ARG A 45 -10.40 32.38 20.28
C ARG A 45 -11.48 33.47 20.39
N ARG A 46 -12.05 33.97 19.28
CA ARG A 46 -13.18 34.90 19.31
C ARG A 46 -14.49 34.14 19.09
N ARG A 47 -14.97 33.42 20.11
CA ARG A 47 -16.33 32.84 20.13
C ARG A 47 -17.20 33.58 21.16
N PRO A 48 -18.12 34.47 20.75
CA PRO A 48 -19.27 34.80 21.56
C PRO A 48 -20.35 33.73 21.34
N GLY A 49 -20.75 33.05 22.41
CA GLY A 49 -22.03 32.32 22.49
C GLY A 49 -22.09 30.94 21.81
N ARG A 50 -22.55 29.95 22.57
CA ARG A 50 -22.90 28.59 22.13
C ARG A 50 -23.83 28.61 20.91
N ALA A 51 -23.33 28.20 19.75
CA ALA A 51 -24.13 27.58 18.71
C ALA A 51 -23.24 26.58 17.96
N VAL A 52 -23.68 25.32 17.87
CA VAL A 52 -23.09 24.33 16.97
C VAL A 52 -23.06 24.95 15.57
N SER A 53 -21.88 25.08 14.96
CA SER A 53 -21.74 25.74 13.67
C SER A 53 -22.58 25.02 12.63
N TRP A 54 -23.62 25.70 12.12
CA TRP A 54 -24.44 25.18 11.02
C TRP A 54 -23.67 25.08 9.70
N LEU A 55 -22.51 25.72 9.61
CA LEU A 55 -21.62 25.68 8.46
C LEU A 55 -20.47 24.71 8.75
N VAL A 56 -20.46 23.57 8.06
CA VAL A 56 -19.37 22.60 8.13
C VAL A 56 -18.46 22.87 6.93
N PRO A 57 -17.14 23.02 7.12
CA PRO A 57 -16.19 23.24 6.02
C PRO A 57 -16.25 22.15 4.96
N SER A 58 -16.82 20.98 5.33
CA SER A 58 -16.86 19.75 4.56
C SER A 58 -18.03 19.56 3.57
N TRP A 59 -19.01 20.46 3.53
CA TRP A 59 -20.26 20.18 2.80
C TRP A 59 -20.19 20.43 1.28
N PRO A 60 -20.88 19.62 0.46
CA PRO A 60 -21.01 19.86 -0.97
C PRO A 60 -21.75 21.18 -1.26
N SER A 61 -21.29 21.94 -2.27
CA SER A 61 -21.85 23.24 -2.67
C SER A 61 -23.35 23.19 -2.93
N GLY A 62 -23.87 22.12 -3.55
CA GLY A 62 -25.30 21.95 -3.78
C GLY A 62 -26.14 21.84 -2.50
N LEU A 63 -25.64 21.12 -1.49
CA LEU A 63 -26.31 21.00 -0.18
C LEU A 63 -26.22 22.29 0.64
N LEU A 64 -25.08 22.98 0.53
CA LEU A 64 -24.84 24.26 1.18
C LEU A 64 -25.75 25.36 0.61
N LEU A 65 -25.93 25.41 -0.71
CA LEU A 65 -26.82 26.35 -1.36
C LEU A 65 -28.30 26.01 -1.14
N SER A 66 -28.71 24.74 -1.26
CA SER A 66 -30.12 24.34 -1.11
C SER A 66 -30.63 24.45 0.32
N ARG A 67 -29.79 24.17 1.32
CA ARG A 67 -30.21 24.14 2.73
C ARG A 67 -29.80 25.40 3.51
N TYR A 68 -28.77 26.11 3.06
CA TYR A 68 -28.21 27.26 3.79
C TYR A 68 -28.00 28.52 2.95
N GLY A 69 -28.40 28.53 1.67
CA GLY A 69 -28.28 29.70 0.81
C GLY A 69 -28.91 30.95 1.41
N GLN A 70 -30.09 30.81 2.03
CA GLN A 70 -30.75 31.94 2.70
C GLN A 70 -29.97 32.47 3.91
N ARG A 71 -29.43 31.56 4.75
CA ARG A 71 -28.59 31.96 5.90
C ARG A 71 -27.29 32.63 5.48
N LEU A 72 -26.74 32.25 4.33
CA LEU A 72 -25.54 32.88 3.76
C LEU A 72 -25.86 34.27 3.20
N ALA A 73 -27.00 34.43 2.53
CA ALA A 73 -27.47 35.74 2.08
C ALA A 73 -27.70 36.68 3.29
N GLU A 74 -28.32 36.19 4.36
CA GLU A 74 -28.52 36.94 5.61
C GLU A 74 -27.18 37.28 6.30
N GLY A 75 -26.21 36.35 6.26
CA GLY A 75 -24.85 36.59 6.77
C GLY A 75 -24.10 37.68 6.01
N LEU A 76 -24.27 37.75 4.69
CA LEU A 76 -23.71 38.83 3.87
C LEU A 76 -24.31 40.19 4.28
N VAL A 77 -25.63 40.28 4.49
CA VAL A 77 -26.26 41.52 4.97
C VAL A 77 -25.70 41.93 6.33
N ALA A 78 -25.58 40.97 7.25
CA ALA A 78 -25.16 41.21 8.63
C ALA A 78 -23.69 41.60 8.80
N ASP A 79 -22.80 41.23 7.86
CA ASP A 79 -21.36 41.46 7.97
C ASP A 79 -20.79 42.11 6.71
N ARG A 80 -20.46 43.40 6.84
CA ARG A 80 -19.87 44.19 5.75
C ARG A 80 -18.47 43.70 5.37
N VAL A 81 -17.67 43.23 6.32
CA VAL A 81 -16.33 42.71 6.07
C VAL A 81 -16.43 41.42 5.27
N LEU A 82 -17.38 40.54 5.63
CA LEU A 82 -17.68 39.34 4.86
C LEU A 82 -18.09 39.67 3.42
N ARG A 83 -18.96 40.66 3.22
CA ARG A 83 -19.35 41.14 1.87
C ARG A 83 -18.16 41.63 1.06
N GLU A 84 -17.29 42.45 1.64
CA GLU A 84 -16.14 43.00 0.93
C GLU A 84 -15.15 41.90 0.49
N HIS A 85 -14.90 40.92 1.36
CA HIS A 85 -14.03 39.78 1.05
C HIS A 85 -14.66 38.85 0.02
N ALA A 86 -15.95 38.51 0.17
CA ALA A 86 -16.69 37.74 -0.82
C ALA A 86 -16.69 38.45 -2.20
N ARG A 87 -16.85 39.78 -2.22
CA ARG A 87 -16.79 40.57 -3.45
C ARG A 87 -15.42 40.57 -4.09
N ALA A 88 -14.34 40.74 -3.31
CA ALA A 88 -12.98 40.67 -3.82
C ALA A 88 -12.68 39.31 -4.49
N ARG A 89 -13.28 38.25 -3.96
CA ARG A 89 -13.12 36.87 -4.44
C ARG A 89 -13.87 36.59 -5.74
N VAL A 90 -15.12 37.07 -5.85
CA VAL A 90 -15.95 36.85 -7.06
C VAL A 90 -15.66 37.88 -8.15
N GLY A 91 -15.20 39.08 -7.81
CA GLY A 91 -14.80 40.12 -8.77
C GLY A 91 -15.96 40.80 -9.51
N LEU A 92 -17.17 40.80 -8.95
CA LEU A 92 -18.33 41.48 -9.55
C LEU A 92 -18.24 43.00 -9.36
N SER A 93 -18.68 43.74 -10.40
CA SER A 93 -18.78 45.20 -10.36
C SER A 93 -19.96 45.67 -9.50
N LEU A 94 -19.79 46.85 -8.89
CA LEU A 94 -20.86 47.52 -8.12
C LEU A 94 -22.06 47.83 -9.01
N LEU A 95 -23.24 47.96 -8.39
CA LEU A 95 -24.45 48.40 -9.07
C LEU A 95 -24.29 49.84 -9.57
N THR A 96 -24.70 50.08 -10.81
CA THR A 96 -24.85 51.44 -11.36
C THR A 96 -26.05 52.15 -10.73
N GLN A 97 -26.22 53.44 -11.01
CA GLN A 97 -27.41 54.17 -10.53
C GLN A 97 -28.70 53.61 -11.14
N ASP A 98 -28.67 53.23 -12.42
CA ASP A 98 -29.80 52.60 -13.11
C ASP A 98 -30.11 51.21 -12.55
N ASP A 99 -29.08 50.43 -12.22
CA ASP A 99 -29.23 49.13 -11.55
C ASP A 99 -29.92 49.28 -10.19
N ARG A 100 -29.63 50.35 -9.43
CA ARG A 100 -30.25 50.62 -8.13
C ARG A 100 -31.70 51.07 -8.26
N THR A 101 -32.03 51.91 -9.23
CA THR A 101 -33.40 52.31 -9.53
C THR A 101 -34.23 51.08 -9.92
N THR A 102 -33.69 50.23 -10.79
CA THR A 102 -34.32 48.97 -11.20
C THR A 102 -34.54 48.04 -10.00
N LEU A 103 -33.53 47.89 -9.13
CA LEU A 103 -33.63 47.07 -7.92
C LEU A 103 -34.70 47.61 -6.95
N PHE A 104 -34.83 48.94 -6.83
CA PHE A 104 -35.83 49.59 -5.98
C PHE A 104 -37.25 49.40 -6.52
N GLU A 105 -37.47 49.61 -7.82
CA GLU A 105 -38.75 49.35 -8.48
C GLU A 105 -39.18 47.87 -8.34
N LEU A 106 -38.25 46.94 -8.53
CA LEU A 106 -38.48 45.51 -8.31
C LEU A 106 -38.87 45.19 -6.87
N SER A 107 -38.24 45.85 -5.89
CA SER A 107 -38.56 45.66 -4.49
C SER A 107 -39.96 46.17 -4.11
N GLN A 108 -40.42 47.27 -4.74
CA GLN A 108 -41.77 47.80 -4.54
C GLN A 108 -42.83 46.93 -5.22
N ALA A 109 -42.60 46.49 -6.46
CA ALA A 109 -43.49 45.57 -7.16
C ALA A 109 -43.68 44.26 -6.38
N ALA A 110 -42.62 43.75 -5.77
CA ALA A 110 -42.66 42.57 -4.93
C ALA A 110 -43.41 42.81 -3.60
N ALA A 111 -43.46 44.05 -3.08
CA ALA A 111 -44.17 44.39 -1.85
C ALA A 111 -45.69 44.53 -2.06
N VAL A 112 -46.14 45.06 -3.20
CA VAL A 112 -47.57 45.24 -3.53
C VAL A 112 -48.31 43.89 -3.67
N SER A 113 -47.61 42.82 -4.08
CA SER A 113 -48.17 41.45 -4.16
C SER A 113 -48.50 40.81 -2.79
N MET A 114 -48.19 41.46 -1.66
CA MET A 114 -48.44 40.93 -0.31
C MET A 114 -49.64 41.56 0.42
N SER A 115 -50.25 42.62 -0.12
CA SER A 115 -51.34 43.36 0.54
C SER A 115 -52.71 43.18 -0.11
N GLY A 116 -52.86 42.30 -1.11
CA GLY A 116 -54.13 42.00 -1.77
C GLY A 116 -54.81 40.78 -1.15
N ASP A 117 -55.50 40.98 -0.04
CA ASP A 117 -56.50 40.05 0.50
C ASP A 117 -57.87 40.53 -0.01
N SER A 118 -58.30 40.00 -1.16
CA SER A 118 -59.70 40.07 -1.62
C SER A 118 -59.92 39.08 -2.75
N ASP A 119 -60.83 38.14 -2.51
CA ASP A 119 -61.45 37.24 -3.48
C ASP A 119 -61.88 37.99 -4.74
N ASP A 120 -61.32 37.64 -5.90
CA ASP A 120 -62.08 37.39 -7.13
C ASP A 120 -61.17 36.95 -8.29
N ASP A 121 -61.83 36.29 -9.23
CA ASP A 121 -61.37 35.34 -10.22
C ASP A 121 -60.54 35.92 -11.41
N ILE A 122 -59.80 35.01 -12.07
CA ILE A 122 -59.40 35.04 -13.50
C ILE A 122 -58.14 35.83 -13.94
N SER A 123 -57.12 35.03 -14.32
CA SER A 123 -56.15 35.22 -15.43
C SER A 123 -55.20 36.45 -15.45
N GLY A 124 -54.54 36.77 -14.33
CA GLY A 124 -53.49 37.81 -14.30
C GLY A 124 -52.17 37.46 -13.60
N SER A 125 -52.13 36.43 -12.75
CA SER A 125 -50.99 36.17 -11.85
C SER A 125 -49.71 35.68 -12.52
N GLY A 126 -49.80 35.17 -13.76
CA GLY A 126 -48.66 34.65 -14.50
C GLY A 126 -47.64 35.70 -14.98
N HIS A 127 -47.99 37.00 -14.98
CA HIS A 127 -47.07 38.06 -15.42
C HIS A 127 -46.27 38.69 -14.27
N SER A 128 -46.82 38.72 -13.04
CA SER A 128 -46.11 39.20 -11.84
C SER A 128 -45.04 38.20 -11.39
N GLU A 129 -45.38 36.90 -11.35
CA GLU A 129 -44.41 35.84 -11.06
C GLU A 129 -43.39 35.65 -12.18
N ARG A 130 -43.75 35.91 -13.45
CA ARG A 130 -42.78 35.90 -14.57
C ARG A 130 -41.90 37.14 -14.64
N ALA A 131 -42.34 38.31 -14.19
CA ALA A 131 -41.50 39.50 -14.06
C ALA A 131 -40.43 39.30 -12.97
N VAL A 132 -40.80 38.66 -11.86
CA VAL A 132 -39.87 38.22 -10.80
C VAL A 132 -39.05 37.01 -11.27
N ALA A 133 -39.57 36.10 -12.10
CA ALA A 133 -38.78 34.99 -12.65
C ALA A 133 -37.81 35.42 -13.77
N SER A 134 -38.07 36.56 -14.42
CA SER A 134 -37.15 37.29 -15.31
C SER A 134 -36.17 38.19 -14.53
N MET A 135 -36.04 38.01 -13.21
CA MET A 135 -34.96 38.61 -12.44
C MET A 135 -33.62 38.14 -13.00
N SER A 136 -32.81 39.07 -13.47
CA SER A 136 -31.39 38.77 -13.68
C SER A 136 -30.81 38.39 -12.31
N ARG A 137 -30.67 37.08 -12.02
CA ARG A 137 -29.98 36.56 -10.82
C ARG A 137 -28.63 37.26 -10.58
N GLN A 138 -28.04 37.78 -11.66
CA GLN A 138 -26.87 38.66 -11.68
C GLN A 138 -27.07 39.97 -10.90
N LEU A 139 -28.23 40.64 -11.04
CA LEU A 139 -28.56 41.86 -10.29
C LEU A 139 -28.71 41.57 -8.79
N ILE A 140 -29.34 40.45 -8.43
CA ILE A 140 -29.45 40.00 -7.03
C ILE A 140 -28.07 39.67 -6.45
N ALA A 141 -27.23 38.97 -7.22
CA ALA A 141 -25.86 38.64 -6.82
C ALA A 141 -25.01 39.89 -6.58
N ARG A 142 -25.13 40.90 -7.45
CA ARG A 142 -24.44 42.20 -7.30
C ARG A 142 -25.00 42.99 -6.12
N ALA A 143 -26.32 42.96 -5.90
CA ALA A 143 -26.94 43.61 -4.74
C ALA A 143 -26.48 43.01 -3.42
N LEU A 144 -26.39 41.68 -3.31
CA LEU A 144 -25.89 40.98 -2.11
C LEU A 144 -24.45 41.36 -1.72
N LEU A 145 -23.65 41.84 -2.67
CA LEU A 145 -22.27 42.29 -2.46
C LEU A 145 -22.11 43.81 -2.48
N ASP A 146 -23.22 44.56 -2.59
CA ASP A 146 -23.17 46.01 -2.57
C ASP A 146 -22.73 46.50 -1.17
N PRO A 147 -21.82 47.47 -1.08
CA PRO A 147 -21.33 48.01 0.19
C PRO A 147 -22.41 48.78 0.97
N ASN A 148 -23.53 49.16 0.33
CA ASN A 148 -24.68 49.74 1.01
C ASN A 148 -25.56 48.63 1.61
N ASP A 149 -25.71 48.66 2.93
CA ASP A 149 -26.45 47.66 3.72
C ASP A 149 -27.93 47.57 3.32
N ALA A 150 -28.56 48.70 2.99
CA ALA A 150 -29.95 48.72 2.53
C ALA A 150 -30.09 48.01 1.18
N THR A 151 -29.14 48.21 0.27
CA THR A 151 -29.11 47.55 -1.04
C THR A 151 -28.86 46.05 -0.91
N ALA A 152 -27.95 45.64 -0.03
CA ALA A 152 -27.71 44.22 0.27
C ALA A 152 -28.93 43.54 0.92
N ALA A 153 -29.62 44.23 1.84
CA ALA A 153 -30.85 43.75 2.45
C ALA A 153 -31.98 43.56 1.41
N THR A 154 -32.14 44.50 0.48
CA THR A 154 -33.05 44.36 -0.65
C THR A 154 -32.69 43.14 -1.51
N GLY A 155 -31.40 42.95 -1.82
CA GLY A 155 -30.90 41.77 -2.53
C GLY A 155 -31.25 40.45 -1.82
N ALA A 156 -31.08 40.37 -0.50
CA ALA A 156 -31.41 39.17 0.28
C ALA A 156 -32.93 38.89 0.35
N SER A 157 -33.75 39.94 0.46
CA SER A 157 -35.21 39.83 0.42
C SER A 157 -35.71 39.28 -0.92
N LEU A 158 -35.14 39.76 -2.01
CA LEU A 158 -35.41 39.28 -3.36
C LEU A 158 -34.90 37.84 -3.58
N PHE A 159 -33.72 37.50 -3.05
CA PHE A 159 -33.17 36.14 -3.11
C PHE A 159 -34.11 35.10 -2.47
N ARG A 160 -34.71 35.43 -1.32
CA ARG A 160 -35.65 34.53 -0.60
C ARG A 160 -36.87 34.14 -1.44
N ARG A 161 -37.22 34.95 -2.43
CA ARG A 161 -38.41 34.76 -3.28
C ARG A 161 -38.11 33.95 -4.54
N LEU A 162 -36.88 33.49 -4.75
CA LEU A 162 -36.53 32.62 -5.87
C LEU A 162 -36.98 31.17 -5.61
N PRO A 163 -37.56 30.46 -6.59
CA PRO A 163 -38.00 29.08 -6.42
C PRO A 163 -36.82 28.13 -6.15
N VAL A 164 -36.94 27.30 -5.12
CA VAL A 164 -35.93 26.34 -4.68
C VAL A 164 -35.90 25.15 -5.64
N GLY A 165 -34.92 25.07 -6.54
CA GLY A 165 -34.73 23.86 -7.36
C GLY A 165 -34.02 23.98 -8.71
N SER A 166 -33.72 25.17 -9.24
CA SER A 166 -33.07 25.30 -10.56
C SER A 166 -31.61 25.77 -10.46
N THR A 167 -30.71 24.81 -10.19
CA THR A 167 -29.28 24.93 -10.52
C THR A 167 -28.95 23.83 -11.53
N GLY A 168 -29.38 24.04 -12.79
CA GLY A 168 -29.26 23.08 -13.88
C GLY A 168 -27.86 23.04 -14.49
N MET A 169 -27.41 21.82 -14.80
CA MET A 169 -26.35 21.50 -15.77
C MET A 169 -26.78 21.95 -17.18
N PRO A 170 -25.87 22.37 -18.08
CA PRO A 170 -26.25 22.78 -19.42
C PRO A 170 -26.65 21.57 -20.27
N SER A 171 -27.90 21.58 -20.76
CA SER A 171 -28.40 20.67 -21.79
C SER A 171 -27.82 21.08 -23.16
N GLN A 172 -27.10 20.18 -23.82
CA GLN A 172 -26.81 20.30 -25.25
C GLN A 172 -28.11 20.09 -26.04
N GLN A 173 -28.66 21.18 -26.59
CA GLN A 173 -29.59 21.13 -27.70
C GLN A 173 -28.75 21.10 -28.99
N ASN A 174 -28.70 19.95 -29.65
CA ASN A 174 -28.31 19.88 -31.06
C ASN A 174 -29.56 20.05 -31.91
N SER A 175 -29.62 21.17 -32.64
CA SER A 175 -30.48 21.34 -33.80
C SER A 175 -29.78 20.73 -35.02
N GLU A 176 -30.38 19.72 -35.64
CA GLU A 176 -30.01 19.27 -36.99
C GLU A 176 -30.40 20.31 -38.05
N PRO A 177 -29.77 20.23 -39.23
CA PRO A 177 -30.57 20.17 -40.44
C PRO A 177 -30.17 19.01 -41.38
N SER A 178 -31.18 18.24 -41.76
CA SER A 178 -31.47 17.66 -43.08
C SER A 178 -30.34 17.03 -43.91
N GLY A 179 -30.53 15.76 -44.31
CA GLY A 179 -29.98 15.26 -45.58
C GLY A 179 -29.81 13.75 -45.71
N ALA A 180 -30.90 13.06 -46.07
CA ALA A 180 -30.99 11.93 -47.00
C ALA A 180 -29.99 10.75 -46.95
N GLY A 181 -30.56 9.54 -46.85
CA GLY A 181 -30.08 8.37 -47.60
C GLY A 181 -29.77 7.15 -46.74
N VAL A 182 -30.75 6.26 -46.45
CA VAL A 182 -31.07 5.04 -47.24
C VAL A 182 -30.58 3.79 -46.49
N THR A 183 -31.55 3.06 -45.91
CA THR A 183 -31.76 1.58 -45.84
C THR A 183 -30.56 0.69 -45.53
N ALA A 184 -30.59 -0.39 -44.75
CA ALA A 184 -31.59 -1.28 -44.13
C ALA A 184 -30.76 -2.13 -43.13
N GLY A 185 -31.25 -2.87 -42.15
CA GLY A 185 -32.58 -3.29 -41.76
C GLY A 185 -32.39 -4.42 -40.73
N LEU A 186 -33.42 -4.57 -39.88
CA LEU A 186 -33.85 -5.80 -39.21
C LEU A 186 -32.92 -6.38 -38.13
N GLN A 187 -33.29 -6.26 -36.86
CA GLN A 187 -34.17 -7.17 -36.07
C GLN A 187 -33.25 -7.75 -34.97
N SER A 188 -33.62 -7.97 -33.72
CA SER A 188 -34.84 -7.87 -32.92
C SER A 188 -34.39 -8.13 -31.46
N GLU A 189 -35.04 -7.47 -30.49
CA GLU A 189 -35.57 -8.04 -29.22
C GLU A 189 -34.68 -8.99 -28.36
N SER A 190 -34.61 -8.98 -27.02
CA SER A 190 -35.53 -8.52 -25.97
C SER A 190 -34.90 -8.82 -24.58
N ALA A 191 -35.33 -8.03 -23.56
CA ALA A 191 -35.49 -8.32 -22.12
C ALA A 191 -34.30 -8.85 -21.28
N ALA A 192 -33.76 -8.07 -20.32
CA ALA A 192 -34.21 -7.86 -18.91
C ALA A 192 -33.92 -9.07 -17.98
N ALA A 193 -33.04 -8.98 -16.97
CA ALA A 193 -33.19 -8.40 -15.61
C ALA A 193 -31.91 -8.72 -14.76
N PRO A 194 -31.75 -8.44 -13.44
CA PRO A 194 -32.27 -7.37 -12.56
C PRO A 194 -31.13 -6.64 -11.76
N ARG A 195 -31.55 -5.65 -10.96
CA ARG A 195 -30.77 -4.79 -10.06
C ARG A 195 -30.34 -5.47 -8.76
N ALA A 196 -29.17 -5.10 -8.22
CA ALA A 196 -28.91 -5.03 -6.77
C ALA A 196 -27.88 -3.92 -6.49
N GLY A 197 -28.20 -3.05 -5.52
CA GLY A 197 -27.45 -1.81 -5.25
C GLY A 197 -26.37 -1.93 -4.19
N GLN A 198 -25.44 -0.98 -4.20
CA GLN A 198 -24.61 -0.62 -3.05
C GLN A 198 -24.36 0.90 -3.03
N GLY A 199 -24.58 1.49 -1.85
CA GLY A 199 -24.40 2.91 -1.57
C GLY A 199 -22.93 3.33 -1.50
N ARG A 200 -22.67 4.60 -1.83
CA ARG A 200 -21.35 5.25 -1.68
C ARG A 200 -21.39 6.31 -0.57
N LEU A 201 -20.59 6.09 0.48
CA LEU A 201 -20.17 7.09 1.47
C LEU A 201 -18.86 7.80 1.00
N PRO A 202 -18.48 8.95 1.62
CA PRO A 202 -17.79 10.05 0.95
C PRO A 202 -16.26 9.95 0.99
N ARG A 203 -15.60 9.75 -0.17
CA ARG A 203 -14.14 9.61 -0.32
C ARG A 203 -13.38 10.88 -0.74
N GLN A 204 -14.03 12.01 -1.02
CA GLN A 204 -13.37 13.08 -1.80
C GLN A 204 -12.53 14.13 -1.03
N ARG A 205 -12.54 14.16 0.31
CA ARG A 205 -11.84 15.21 1.10
C ARG A 205 -10.49 14.83 1.70
N GLN A 206 -10.16 13.54 1.83
CA GLN A 206 -8.80 13.13 2.20
C GLN A 206 -7.79 13.28 1.03
N ASP A 207 -8.33 13.57 -0.16
CA ASP A 207 -7.61 13.57 -1.42
C ASP A 207 -6.96 14.93 -1.76
N SER A 208 -7.43 16.05 -1.18
CA SER A 208 -6.89 17.39 -1.46
C SER A 208 -5.65 17.70 -0.65
N ASP A 209 -5.68 17.42 0.65
CA ASP A 209 -4.58 17.74 1.58
C ASP A 209 -3.38 16.83 1.28
N SER A 210 -3.68 15.58 0.89
CA SER A 210 -2.72 14.64 0.32
C SER A 210 -2.12 15.12 -1.00
N ARG A 211 -2.87 15.85 -1.84
CA ARG A 211 -2.36 16.39 -3.10
C ARG A 211 -1.46 17.60 -2.89
N GLU A 212 -1.76 18.44 -1.91
CA GLU A 212 -0.95 19.62 -1.59
C GLU A 212 0.39 19.23 -0.92
N LEU A 213 0.37 18.26 0.00
CA LEU A 213 1.58 17.64 0.54
C LEU A 213 2.42 16.95 -0.56
N ARG A 214 1.79 16.19 -1.46
CA ARG A 214 2.50 15.60 -2.62
C ARG A 214 3.09 16.66 -3.55
N ARG A 215 2.43 17.81 -3.69
CA ARG A 215 2.93 18.91 -4.51
C ARG A 215 4.14 19.57 -3.88
N LEU A 216 4.11 19.83 -2.57
CA LEU A 216 5.23 20.39 -1.81
C LEU A 216 6.44 19.45 -1.80
N VAL A 217 6.22 18.16 -1.53
CA VAL A 217 7.24 17.11 -1.63
C VAL A 217 7.81 17.04 -3.05
N GLY A 218 6.95 17.15 -4.07
CA GLY A 218 7.35 17.18 -5.48
C GLY A 218 8.22 18.38 -5.84
N THR A 219 7.94 19.57 -5.29
CA THR A 219 8.80 20.76 -5.48
C THR A 219 10.15 20.59 -4.78
N SER A 220 10.17 20.15 -3.53
CA SER A 220 11.43 19.94 -2.80
C SER A 220 12.29 18.83 -3.43
N ALA A 221 11.66 17.76 -3.95
CA ALA A 221 12.36 16.72 -4.69
C ALA A 221 12.99 17.26 -5.98
N LYS A 222 12.30 18.15 -6.71
CA LYS A 222 12.85 18.79 -7.93
C LYS A 222 14.04 19.68 -7.61
N GLU A 223 13.98 20.45 -6.52
CA GLU A 223 15.11 21.29 -6.08
C GLU A 223 16.31 20.43 -5.65
N LEU A 224 16.07 19.31 -4.98
CA LEU A 224 17.12 18.36 -4.59
C LEU A 224 17.78 17.69 -5.80
N THR A 225 16.98 17.31 -6.81
CA THR A 225 17.48 16.75 -8.08
C THR A 225 18.31 17.78 -8.84
N ARG A 226 17.87 19.04 -8.89
CA ARG A 226 18.63 20.14 -9.50
C ARG A 226 19.97 20.35 -8.79
N ALA A 227 19.97 20.41 -7.45
CA ALA A 227 21.19 20.57 -6.67
C ALA A 227 22.16 19.39 -6.84
N ARG A 228 21.66 18.16 -6.99
CA ARG A 228 22.47 16.98 -7.30
C ARG A 228 23.08 17.03 -8.69
N ALA A 229 22.32 17.47 -9.70
CA ALA A 229 22.81 17.64 -11.06
C ALA A 229 23.93 18.70 -11.12
N GLU A 230 23.75 19.84 -10.44
CA GLU A 230 24.77 20.89 -10.32
C GLU A 230 26.04 20.37 -9.62
N LEU A 231 25.90 19.56 -8.56
CA LEU A 231 27.05 18.93 -7.88
C LEU A 231 27.78 17.91 -8.78
N SER A 232 27.05 17.11 -9.54
CA SER A 232 27.61 16.12 -10.47
C SER A 232 28.37 16.80 -11.60
N SER A 233 27.82 17.88 -12.16
CA SER A 233 28.50 18.70 -13.18
C SER A 233 29.79 19.31 -12.64
N ALA A 234 29.78 19.86 -11.42
CA ALA A 234 30.99 20.37 -10.78
C ALA A 234 32.03 19.27 -10.49
N GLN A 235 31.60 18.06 -10.17
CA GLN A 235 32.50 16.91 -9.98
C GLN A 235 33.16 16.46 -11.29
N ALA A 236 32.41 16.42 -12.39
CA ALA A 236 32.94 16.09 -13.71
C ALA A 236 33.99 17.10 -14.17
N GLU A 237 33.76 18.40 -13.91
CA GLU A 237 34.70 19.47 -14.24
C GLU A 237 36.01 19.33 -13.44
N VAL A 238 35.94 18.91 -12.17
CA VAL A 238 37.11 18.64 -11.33
C VAL A 238 37.93 17.43 -11.82
N GLU A 239 37.27 16.37 -12.29
CA GLU A 239 37.98 15.22 -12.85
C GLU A 239 38.64 15.54 -14.20
N ALA A 240 37.99 16.36 -15.05
CA ALA A 240 38.59 16.86 -16.27
C ALA A 240 39.85 17.73 -16.01
N LEU A 241 39.80 18.57 -14.96
CA LEU A 241 40.95 19.37 -14.53
C LEU A 241 42.09 18.49 -13.95
N LYS A 242 41.78 17.42 -13.23
CA LYS A 242 42.77 16.44 -12.76
C LYS A 242 43.45 15.71 -13.91
N ALA A 243 42.70 15.25 -14.90
CA ALA A 243 43.25 14.61 -16.09
C ALA A 243 44.19 15.57 -16.86
N THR A 244 43.80 16.83 -16.97
CA THR A 244 44.63 17.88 -17.58
C THR A 244 45.93 18.11 -16.80
N LEU A 245 45.87 18.11 -15.46
CA LEU A 245 47.04 18.23 -14.59
C LEU A 245 48.01 17.05 -14.75
N VAL A 246 47.50 15.83 -14.84
CA VAL A 246 48.32 14.63 -15.08
C VAL A 246 49.03 14.72 -16.44
N ARG A 247 48.31 15.12 -17.50
CA ARG A 247 48.89 15.33 -18.83
C ARG A 247 50.01 16.37 -18.82
N LEU A 248 49.79 17.53 -18.20
CA LEU A 248 50.79 18.59 -18.09
C LEU A 248 51.98 18.20 -17.20
N THR A 249 51.77 17.33 -16.22
CA THR A 249 52.84 16.78 -15.37
C THR A 249 53.72 15.82 -16.18
N GLN A 250 53.11 14.98 -17.02
CA GLN A 250 53.82 14.10 -17.94
C GLN A 250 54.57 14.90 -19.03
N GLU A 251 53.96 15.94 -19.60
CA GLU A 251 54.62 16.85 -20.55
C GLU A 251 55.81 17.60 -19.91
N ARG A 252 55.67 18.01 -18.64
CA ARG A 252 56.76 18.59 -17.84
C ARG A 252 57.91 17.60 -17.63
N ASP A 253 57.59 16.37 -17.29
CA ASP A 253 58.59 15.34 -17.00
C ASP A 253 59.29 14.86 -18.28
N GLN A 254 58.58 14.83 -19.41
CA GLN A 254 59.15 14.61 -20.75
C GLN A 254 60.05 15.78 -21.21
N ALA A 255 59.65 17.03 -20.93
CA ALA A 255 60.47 18.21 -21.22
C ALA A 255 61.74 18.30 -20.35
N ARG A 256 61.80 17.53 -19.26
CA ARG A 256 62.95 17.48 -18.33
C ARG A 256 64.09 16.58 -18.80
N ALA A 257 63.90 15.83 -19.88
CA ALA A 257 64.85 14.82 -20.34
C ALA A 257 65.82 15.28 -21.47
N ASN A 258 65.66 16.46 -22.07
CA ASN A 258 66.66 17.11 -22.95
C ASN A 258 66.25 18.57 -23.22
N LEU A 259 67.07 19.55 -22.82
CA LEU A 259 66.79 20.99 -23.05
C LEU A 259 67.92 21.64 -23.84
N PRO A 260 67.62 22.28 -25.00
CA PRO A 260 67.93 23.71 -25.13
C PRO A 260 67.02 24.46 -26.14
N SER A 261 65.86 25.01 -25.72
CA SER A 261 65.19 26.06 -26.54
C SER A 261 64.28 27.01 -25.75
N ARG A 262 64.14 28.26 -26.25
CA ARG A 262 63.42 29.38 -25.59
C ARG A 262 61.91 29.14 -25.48
N GLN A 263 61.31 28.38 -26.41
CA GLN A 263 59.89 27.98 -26.34
C GLN A 263 59.58 27.06 -25.15
N GLN A 264 60.54 26.23 -24.75
CA GLN A 264 60.35 25.28 -23.65
C GLN A 264 60.38 25.99 -22.28
N ARG A 265 61.14 27.09 -22.14
CA ARG A 265 61.10 27.94 -20.92
C ARG A 265 59.74 28.62 -20.73
N GLN A 266 59.15 29.13 -21.80
CA GLN A 266 57.81 29.74 -21.76
C GLN A 266 56.73 28.73 -21.37
N ARG A 267 56.82 27.49 -21.86
CA ARG A 267 55.88 26.41 -21.48
C ARG A 267 56.01 26.03 -20.01
N LEU A 268 57.23 26.03 -19.47
CA LEU A 268 57.47 25.74 -18.05
C LEU A 268 56.90 26.84 -17.15
N GLU A 269 57.07 28.12 -17.50
CA GLU A 269 56.45 29.23 -16.76
C GLU A 269 54.93 29.17 -16.80
N ASN A 270 54.34 28.87 -17.96
CA ASN A 270 52.89 28.70 -18.09
C ASN A 270 52.38 27.51 -17.24
N ALA A 271 53.14 26.41 -17.17
CA ALA A 271 52.80 25.26 -16.34
C ALA A 271 52.88 25.57 -14.83
N ILE A 272 53.85 26.38 -14.41
CA ILE A 272 53.98 26.83 -13.02
C ILE A 272 52.79 27.72 -12.62
N GLN A 273 52.40 28.64 -13.50
CA GLN A 273 51.25 29.51 -13.28
C GLN A 273 49.95 28.70 -13.17
N LEU A 274 49.73 27.74 -14.08
CA LEU A 274 48.55 26.88 -14.05
C LEU A 274 48.51 26.01 -12.78
N ALA A 275 49.66 25.53 -12.29
CA ALA A 275 49.74 24.79 -11.04
C ALA A 275 49.46 25.66 -9.79
N ALA A 276 49.66 26.98 -9.86
CA ALA A 276 49.25 27.91 -8.82
C ALA A 276 47.73 28.15 -8.86
N ASP A 277 47.16 28.32 -10.05
CA ASP A 277 45.72 28.52 -10.24
C ASP A 277 44.92 27.27 -9.81
N LEU A 278 45.41 26.07 -10.12
CA LEU A 278 44.83 24.81 -9.65
C LEU A 278 44.83 24.66 -8.13
N ARG A 279 45.87 25.14 -7.44
CA ARG A 279 45.92 25.15 -5.97
C ARG A 279 44.86 26.09 -5.39
N LYS A 280 44.66 27.26 -6.02
CA LYS A 280 43.63 28.22 -5.62
C LYS A 280 42.21 27.66 -5.84
N ALA A 281 41.95 27.07 -7.00
CA ALA A 281 40.66 26.43 -7.31
C ALA A 281 40.35 25.27 -6.36
N ARG A 282 41.35 24.45 -6.02
CA ARG A 282 41.20 23.34 -5.06
C ARG A 282 40.83 23.83 -3.65
N LYS A 283 41.39 24.96 -3.22
CA LYS A 283 41.03 25.58 -1.94
C LYS A 283 39.58 26.07 -1.96
N GLN A 284 39.18 26.81 -3.00
CA GLN A 284 37.80 27.28 -3.15
C GLN A 284 36.78 26.14 -3.18
N LEU A 285 37.11 25.02 -3.85
CA LEU A 285 36.27 23.83 -3.86
C LEU A 285 36.16 23.17 -2.48
N SER A 286 37.24 23.18 -1.69
CA SER A 286 37.22 22.68 -0.30
C SER A 286 36.28 23.50 0.56
N ASP A 287 36.41 24.83 0.48
CA ASP A 287 35.59 25.77 1.25
C ASP A 287 34.09 25.62 0.88
N LEU A 288 33.77 25.52 -0.41
CA LEU A 288 32.40 25.27 -0.90
C LEU A 288 31.85 23.91 -0.46
N ARG A 289 32.69 22.87 -0.38
CA ARG A 289 32.29 21.55 0.12
C ARG A 289 31.94 21.60 1.59
N GLU A 290 32.73 22.30 2.41
CA GLU A 290 32.45 22.48 3.84
C GLU A 290 31.13 23.23 4.04
N GLU A 291 30.88 24.29 3.27
CA GLU A 291 29.63 25.03 3.30
C GLU A 291 28.42 24.16 2.91
N ARG A 292 28.54 23.35 1.84
CA ARG A 292 27.48 22.43 1.42
C ARG A 292 27.23 21.29 2.42
N VAL A 293 28.26 20.78 3.08
CA VAL A 293 28.12 19.79 4.15
C VAL A 293 27.39 20.41 5.35
N ALA A 294 27.68 21.65 5.70
CA ALA A 294 26.97 22.37 6.75
C ALA A 294 25.49 22.59 6.40
N GLN A 295 25.18 23.01 5.17
CA GLN A 295 23.79 23.15 4.68
C GLN A 295 23.04 21.81 4.69
N LYS A 296 23.67 20.72 4.26
CA LYS A 296 23.07 19.38 4.30
C LYS A 296 22.73 18.98 5.74
N ARG A 297 23.63 19.22 6.71
CA ARG A 297 23.37 18.94 8.12
C ARG A 297 22.19 19.75 8.67
N ALA A 298 22.11 21.04 8.32
CA ALA A 298 21.00 21.89 8.73
C ALA A 298 19.65 21.40 8.16
N HIS A 299 19.60 21.03 6.88
CA HIS A 299 18.39 20.49 6.27
C HIS A 299 18.01 19.11 6.81
N SER A 300 18.97 18.22 7.07
CA SER A 300 18.69 16.94 7.72
C SER A 300 18.11 17.13 9.12
N ALA A 301 18.56 18.13 9.88
CA ALA A 301 17.96 18.45 11.18
C ALA A 301 16.50 18.92 11.04
N GLN A 302 16.21 19.80 10.07
CA GLN A 302 14.84 20.25 9.79
C GLN A 302 13.91 19.11 9.33
N VAL A 303 14.43 18.16 8.55
CA VAL A 303 13.66 16.98 8.14
C VAL A 303 13.35 16.11 9.36
N GLY A 304 14.32 15.88 10.25
CA GLY A 304 14.08 15.16 11.50
C GLY A 304 13.00 15.82 12.37
N GLU A 305 13.03 17.14 12.52
CA GLU A 305 11.99 17.88 13.26
C GLU A 305 10.59 17.74 12.63
N LEU A 306 10.51 17.69 11.30
CA LEU A 306 9.25 17.48 10.58
C LEU A 306 8.78 16.02 10.66
N GLU A 307 9.68 15.05 10.60
CA GLU A 307 9.38 13.63 10.78
C GLU A 307 8.84 13.36 12.19
N ASP A 308 9.46 13.94 13.22
CA ASP A 308 8.98 13.88 14.61
C ASP A 308 7.59 14.51 14.75
N ALA A 309 7.34 15.66 14.10
CA ALA A 309 6.04 16.31 14.11
C ALA A 309 4.95 15.47 13.39
N VAL A 310 5.29 14.81 12.29
CA VAL A 310 4.39 13.90 11.56
C VAL A 310 4.11 12.65 12.39
N ALA A 311 5.13 12.06 13.02
CA ALA A 311 4.97 10.90 13.90
C ALA A 311 4.06 11.24 15.10
N ALA A 312 4.22 12.42 15.69
CA ALA A 312 3.34 12.90 16.76
C ALA A 312 1.89 13.08 16.28
N ALA A 313 1.69 13.65 15.09
CA ALA A 313 0.36 13.82 14.50
C ALA A 313 -0.31 12.47 14.13
N GLN A 314 0.47 11.51 13.63
CA GLN A 314 0.00 10.15 13.35
C GLN A 314 -0.39 9.43 14.64
N ALA A 315 0.43 9.51 15.69
CA ALA A 315 0.12 8.93 16.99
C ALA A 315 -1.19 9.48 17.60
N GLU A 316 -1.46 10.78 17.45
CA GLU A 316 -2.73 11.38 17.89
C GLU A 316 -3.93 10.92 17.04
N ARG A 317 -3.74 10.78 15.73
CA ARG A 317 -4.77 10.22 14.83
C ARG A 317 -5.08 8.76 15.17
N ASP A 318 -4.07 7.97 15.47
CA ASP A 318 -4.23 6.55 15.78
C ASP A 318 -4.89 6.38 17.15
N LYS A 319 -4.53 7.20 18.16
CA LYS A 319 -5.30 7.29 19.43
C LYS A 319 -6.76 7.64 19.22
N ALA A 320 -7.07 8.58 18.33
CA ALA A 320 -8.44 8.96 18.00
C ALA A 320 -9.18 7.84 17.26
N THR A 321 -8.49 7.09 16.39
CA THR A 321 -9.04 5.95 15.65
C THR A 321 -9.31 4.77 16.59
N ASP A 322 -8.40 4.47 17.51
CA ASP A 322 -8.60 3.48 18.57
C ASP A 322 -9.74 3.86 19.51
N ALA A 323 -9.85 5.15 19.88
CA ALA A 323 -10.97 5.65 20.68
C ALA A 323 -12.31 5.49 19.95
N ARG A 324 -12.32 5.74 18.63
CA ARG A 324 -13.49 5.54 17.78
C ARG A 324 -13.86 4.06 17.66
N HIS A 325 -12.89 3.16 17.42
CA HIS A 325 -13.15 1.73 17.38
C HIS A 325 -13.62 1.18 18.73
N ARG A 326 -13.04 1.62 19.85
CA ARG A 326 -13.57 1.28 21.20
C ARG A 326 -15.00 1.79 21.43
N LEU A 327 -15.35 2.93 20.85
CA LEU A 327 -16.73 3.45 20.89
C LEU A 327 -17.65 2.63 19.96
N GLU A 328 -17.21 2.32 18.75
CA GLU A 328 -17.93 1.49 17.77
C GLU A 328 -18.16 0.06 18.29
N ASP A 329 -17.18 -0.57 18.96
CA ASP A 329 -17.32 -1.88 19.61
C ASP A 329 -18.27 -1.84 20.81
N ARG A 330 -18.31 -0.71 21.54
CA ARG A 330 -19.28 -0.50 22.64
C ARG A 330 -20.69 -0.20 22.11
N LEU A 331 -20.81 0.36 20.91
CA LEU A 331 -22.08 0.74 20.27
C LEU A 331 -22.64 -0.36 19.35
N GLY A 332 -21.80 -1.25 18.82
CA GLY A 332 -22.11 -2.17 17.70
C GLY A 332 -23.02 -3.35 18.04
N ASP A 333 -23.20 -3.68 19.31
CA ASP A 333 -24.06 -4.78 19.78
C ASP A 333 -25.18 -4.30 20.72
N LEU A 334 -25.48 -3.00 20.74
CA LEU A 334 -26.57 -2.47 21.57
C LEU A 334 -27.95 -3.03 21.17
N PRO A 335 -28.31 -3.16 19.88
CA PRO A 335 -29.59 -3.76 19.50
C PRO A 335 -29.66 -5.25 19.85
N GLY A 336 -28.58 -6.01 19.62
CA GLY A 336 -28.50 -7.44 19.91
C GLY A 336 -28.58 -7.74 21.41
N ARG A 337 -27.80 -7.01 22.24
CA ARG A 337 -27.85 -7.11 23.71
C ARG A 337 -29.18 -6.70 24.29
N ALA A 338 -29.80 -5.64 23.75
CA ALA A 338 -31.10 -5.19 24.20
C ALA A 338 -32.20 -6.21 23.84
N HIS A 339 -32.14 -6.84 22.66
CA HIS A 339 -33.05 -7.92 22.29
C HIS A 339 -32.88 -9.17 23.17
N TYR A 340 -31.63 -9.54 23.50
CA TYR A 340 -31.31 -10.63 24.42
C TYR A 340 -31.82 -10.36 25.85
N LEU A 341 -31.58 -9.15 26.37
CA LEU A 341 -32.11 -8.69 27.66
C LEU A 341 -33.64 -8.69 27.69
N GLN A 342 -34.28 -8.28 26.59
CA GLN A 342 -35.75 -8.29 26.46
C GLN A 342 -36.32 -9.71 26.55
N ASN A 343 -35.69 -10.68 25.89
CA ASN A 343 -36.11 -12.08 25.94
C ASN A 343 -35.90 -12.70 27.34
N LEU A 344 -34.79 -12.37 28.01
CA LEU A 344 -34.54 -12.78 29.39
C LEU A 344 -35.56 -12.19 30.36
N LEU A 345 -35.91 -10.90 30.21
CA LEU A 345 -36.92 -10.21 31.03
C LEU A 345 -38.29 -10.85 30.85
N LYS A 346 -38.74 -11.06 29.60
CA LYS A 346 -40.01 -11.72 29.29
C LYS A 346 -40.07 -13.13 29.88
N GLY A 347 -39.01 -13.94 29.71
CA GLY A 347 -38.94 -15.28 30.29
C GLY A 347 -38.83 -15.34 31.82
N ARG A 348 -38.33 -14.28 32.48
CA ARG A 348 -38.32 -14.16 33.94
C ARG A 348 -39.69 -13.73 34.47
N ILE A 349 -40.35 -12.78 33.81
CA ILE A 349 -41.70 -12.33 34.12
C ILE A 349 -42.67 -13.51 34.08
N SER A 350 -42.68 -14.30 33.00
CA SER A 350 -43.59 -15.45 32.88
C SER A 350 -43.38 -16.51 33.97
N ARG A 351 -42.12 -16.76 34.40
CA ARG A 351 -41.83 -17.69 35.49
C ARG A 351 -42.31 -17.16 36.84
N LEU A 352 -42.07 -15.89 37.13
CA LEU A 352 -42.52 -15.27 38.37
C LEU A 352 -44.05 -15.12 38.44
N GLU A 353 -44.72 -14.99 37.30
CA GLU A 353 -46.18 -14.99 37.20
C GLU A 353 -46.77 -16.37 37.50
N ALA A 354 -46.16 -17.45 36.98
CA ALA A 354 -46.54 -18.81 37.35
C ALA A 354 -46.34 -19.06 38.86
N ASP A 355 -45.19 -18.67 39.41
CA ASP A 355 -44.92 -18.76 40.86
C ASP A 355 -45.93 -17.94 41.69
N LEU A 356 -46.42 -16.81 41.14
CA LEU A 356 -47.41 -15.94 41.80
C LEU A 356 -48.81 -16.56 41.84
N GLU A 357 -49.18 -17.38 40.86
CA GLU A 357 -50.46 -18.10 40.84
C GLU A 357 -50.52 -19.15 41.96
N ASP A 358 -49.41 -19.86 42.19
CA ASP A 358 -49.30 -20.94 43.18
C ASP A 358 -49.11 -20.46 44.65
N LEU A 359 -48.83 -19.17 44.88
CA LEU A 359 -48.59 -18.63 46.22
C LEU A 359 -49.89 -18.29 46.98
N PRO A 360 -50.09 -18.74 48.23
CA PRO A 360 -51.22 -18.28 49.06
C PRO A 360 -51.16 -16.78 49.34
N ARG A 361 -52.31 -16.13 49.60
CA ARG A 361 -52.41 -14.68 49.85
C ARG A 361 -51.70 -14.28 51.15
N ASN A 362 -50.40 -14.01 51.05
CA ASN A 362 -49.52 -13.61 52.14
C ASN A 362 -48.55 -12.50 51.69
N GLN A 363 -47.71 -12.01 52.60
CA GLN A 363 -46.74 -10.96 52.29
C GLN A 363 -45.73 -11.35 51.20
N ALA A 364 -45.42 -12.64 51.04
CA ALA A 364 -44.52 -13.12 49.98
C ALA A 364 -45.16 -12.93 48.60
N ARG A 365 -46.46 -13.24 48.45
CA ARG A 365 -47.24 -12.97 47.23
C ARG A 365 -47.24 -11.48 46.89
N THR A 366 -47.41 -10.60 47.88
CA THR A 366 -47.39 -9.14 47.67
C THR A 366 -46.01 -8.62 47.24
N ARG A 367 -44.91 -9.18 47.77
CA ARG A 367 -43.55 -8.81 47.35
C ARG A 367 -43.26 -9.25 45.93
N LEU A 368 -43.58 -10.50 45.60
CA LEU A 368 -43.40 -11.06 44.26
C LEU A 368 -44.24 -10.32 43.21
N ALA A 369 -45.48 -9.96 43.55
CA ALA A 369 -46.34 -9.17 42.67
C ALA A 369 -45.72 -7.81 42.32
N ARG A 370 -45.09 -7.12 43.29
CA ARG A 370 -44.40 -5.84 43.03
C ARG A 370 -43.18 -6.02 42.15
N GLU A 371 -42.41 -7.09 42.35
CA GLU A 371 -41.24 -7.41 41.53
C GLU A 371 -41.65 -7.67 40.08
N VAL A 372 -42.73 -8.42 39.85
CA VAL A 372 -43.31 -8.63 38.51
C VAL A 372 -43.73 -7.31 37.87
N THR A 373 -44.39 -6.42 38.62
CA THR A 373 -44.78 -5.09 38.10
C THR A 373 -43.57 -4.26 37.68
N GLN A 374 -42.51 -4.22 38.49
CA GLN A 374 -41.28 -3.47 38.18
C GLN A 374 -40.56 -4.03 36.94
N LEU A 375 -40.52 -5.36 36.79
CA LEU A 375 -39.91 -6.01 35.63
C LEU A 375 -40.71 -5.76 34.35
N ARG A 376 -42.05 -5.70 34.43
CA ARG A 376 -42.92 -5.33 33.30
C ARG A 376 -42.68 -3.88 32.85
N GLU A 377 -42.61 -2.93 33.79
CA GLU A 377 -42.30 -1.52 33.48
C GLU A 377 -40.93 -1.37 32.79
N LEU A 378 -39.93 -2.14 33.24
CA LEU A 378 -38.60 -2.17 32.63
C LEU A 378 -38.64 -2.76 31.21
N SER A 379 -39.39 -3.84 31.00
CA SER A 379 -39.60 -4.47 29.69
C SER A 379 -40.27 -3.51 28.70
N GLU A 380 -41.30 -2.77 29.12
CA GLU A 380 -41.99 -1.77 28.29
C GLU A 380 -41.10 -0.57 27.97
N HIS A 381 -40.17 -0.22 28.86
CA HIS A 381 -39.21 0.85 28.59
C HIS A 381 -38.19 0.43 27.53
N LEU A 382 -37.70 -0.81 27.59
CA LEU A 382 -36.80 -1.37 26.59
C LEU A 382 -37.47 -1.52 25.21
N ASP A 383 -38.73 -1.96 25.14
CA ASP A 383 -39.50 -2.04 23.88
C ASP A 383 -39.70 -0.66 23.22
N ARG A 384 -39.77 0.42 24.01
CA ARG A 384 -39.87 1.80 23.50
C ARG A 384 -38.57 2.37 22.97
N VAL A 385 -37.43 1.88 23.46
CA VAL A 385 -36.09 2.40 23.12
C VAL A 385 -35.46 1.63 21.96
N LEU A 386 -35.90 0.38 21.70
CA LEU A 386 -35.48 -0.42 20.56
C LEU A 386 -36.27 -0.05 19.28
N PRO A 387 -35.62 0.23 18.14
CA PRO A 387 -36.32 0.44 16.88
C PRO A 387 -37.07 -0.83 16.47
N ALA A 388 -38.31 -0.71 15.99
CA ALA A 388 -39.09 -1.81 15.40
C ALA A 388 -38.46 -2.26 14.08
N THR A 389 -37.33 -2.95 14.12
CA THR A 389 -36.79 -3.69 12.99
C THR A 389 -37.45 -5.06 13.00
N GLY A 390 -38.40 -5.26 12.09
CA GLY A 390 -39.17 -6.49 11.94
C GLY A 390 -38.29 -7.71 11.69
N VAL A 391 -37.94 -8.40 12.77
CA VAL A 391 -37.52 -9.79 12.73
C VAL A 391 -38.71 -10.57 13.27
N ASP A 392 -39.42 -11.23 12.36
CA ASP A 392 -40.53 -12.12 12.70
C ASP A 392 -40.09 -13.16 13.72
N SER A 393 -40.85 -13.21 14.81
CA SER A 393 -40.78 -14.22 15.85
C SER A 393 -41.49 -15.49 15.37
N ASP A 394 -40.75 -16.55 15.09
CA ASP A 394 -41.33 -17.89 14.95
C ASP A 394 -41.41 -18.56 16.33
N PRO A 395 -42.61 -18.93 16.84
CA PRO A 395 -42.81 -19.30 18.23
C PRO A 395 -42.96 -20.81 18.41
N GLN A 396 -41.88 -21.60 18.39
CA GLN A 396 -41.93 -22.98 18.92
C GLN A 396 -40.57 -23.47 19.45
N ILE A 397 -40.27 -23.21 20.73
CA ILE A 397 -39.49 -24.16 21.53
C ILE A 397 -40.07 -24.18 22.95
N GLY A 398 -41.00 -25.11 23.17
CA GLY A 398 -41.45 -25.54 24.49
C GLY A 398 -41.00 -26.98 24.75
N THR A 399 -40.23 -27.13 25.83
CA THR A 399 -40.19 -28.29 26.77
C THR A 399 -39.95 -29.71 26.25
N GLY A 400 -38.90 -30.36 26.78
CA GLY A 400 -38.79 -31.83 26.76
C GLY A 400 -37.41 -32.37 27.14
N ALA A 401 -37.08 -32.37 28.43
CA ALA A 401 -36.02 -33.22 28.96
C ALA A 401 -36.59 -34.62 29.29
N ALA A 402 -35.75 -35.64 29.10
CA ALA A 402 -35.86 -37.05 29.52
C ALA A 402 -36.73 -37.98 28.67
N GLN A 403 -36.07 -38.86 27.89
CA GLN A 403 -36.17 -40.32 28.06
C GLN A 403 -35.10 -41.07 27.25
N VAL A 404 -34.66 -42.16 27.84
CA VAL A 404 -33.64 -43.12 27.41
C VAL A 404 -34.17 -44.02 26.28
N ALA A 405 -33.40 -44.26 25.21
CA ALA A 405 -33.23 -45.57 24.57
C ALA A 405 -32.31 -45.52 23.33
N THR A 406 -31.58 -46.61 23.16
CA THR A 406 -30.65 -47.03 22.10
C THR A 406 -31.26 -47.11 20.69
N HIS A 407 -30.50 -46.72 19.64
CA HIS A 407 -30.19 -47.52 18.44
C HIS A 407 -29.36 -46.73 17.40
N GLU A 408 -28.76 -47.48 16.48
CA GLU A 408 -27.62 -47.19 15.61
C GLU A 408 -27.86 -46.26 14.40
N ALA A 409 -26.73 -45.75 13.90
CA ALA A 409 -26.35 -45.49 12.50
C ALA A 409 -27.23 -44.60 11.59
N ALA A 410 -26.66 -43.46 11.18
CA ALA A 410 -26.29 -43.14 9.78
C ALA A 410 -26.48 -41.64 9.46
N GLY A 411 -25.45 -41.05 8.81
CA GLY A 411 -25.66 -40.02 7.79
C GLY A 411 -25.58 -38.55 8.24
N ALA A 412 -24.57 -37.87 7.68
CA ALA A 412 -24.53 -36.43 7.37
C ALA A 412 -24.57 -35.43 8.56
N GLN A 413 -23.39 -34.91 8.93
CA GLN A 413 -23.30 -33.67 9.70
C GLN A 413 -22.88 -32.50 8.82
N SER A 414 -23.86 -31.62 8.65
CA SER A 414 -23.81 -30.27 8.14
C SER A 414 -22.86 -29.38 8.95
N VAL A 415 -22.25 -28.45 8.21
CA VAL A 415 -21.32 -27.40 8.64
C VAL A 415 -21.87 -26.59 9.83
N ASP A 416 -21.17 -26.67 10.96
CA ASP A 416 -21.53 -25.96 12.19
C ASP A 416 -21.12 -24.48 12.12
N ARG A 417 -22.09 -23.59 12.37
CA ARG A 417 -21.90 -22.13 12.43
C ARG A 417 -21.15 -21.80 13.72
N ALA A 418 -19.90 -21.37 13.58
CA ALA A 418 -19.04 -20.98 14.70
C ALA A 418 -19.68 -19.85 15.56
N GLU A 419 -20.09 -20.20 16.76
CA GLU A 419 -20.39 -19.26 17.84
C GLU A 419 -19.14 -18.46 18.24
N TYR A 420 -19.34 -17.16 18.47
CA TYR A 420 -18.34 -16.27 19.07
C TYR A 420 -18.05 -16.72 20.51
N ARG A 421 -16.90 -17.37 20.74
CA ARG A 421 -16.34 -17.61 22.07
C ARG A 421 -15.41 -16.46 22.48
N PRO A 422 -15.49 -15.94 23.71
CA PRO A 422 -14.49 -15.01 24.23
C PRO A 422 -13.09 -15.63 24.12
N VAL A 423 -12.09 -14.78 23.82
CA VAL A 423 -10.67 -15.17 23.76
C VAL A 423 -10.24 -15.64 25.16
N ALA A 424 -10.33 -16.94 25.40
CA ALA A 424 -9.64 -17.60 26.49
C ALA A 424 -8.18 -17.73 26.07
N TYR A 425 -7.28 -17.01 26.74
CA TYR A 425 -5.86 -17.36 26.72
C TYR A 425 -5.74 -18.82 27.17
N ALA A 426 -5.04 -19.63 26.38
CA ALA A 426 -4.93 -21.06 26.62
C ALA A 426 -4.41 -21.29 28.06
N SER A 427 -5.23 -21.95 28.89
CA SER A 427 -4.92 -22.20 30.29
C SER A 427 -4.08 -23.47 30.45
N ALA A 428 -3.11 -23.38 31.37
CA ALA A 428 -2.12 -24.36 31.85
C ALA A 428 -0.78 -24.35 31.10
N ASP A 429 0.27 -23.98 31.87
CA ASP A 429 1.69 -23.97 31.52
C ASP A 429 2.11 -25.26 30.81
N ARG A 430 2.22 -25.17 29.49
CA ARG A 430 2.65 -26.21 28.57
C ARG A 430 3.78 -25.58 27.77
N GLY A 431 5.00 -25.76 28.26
CA GLY A 431 6.19 -25.11 27.71
C GLY A 431 6.27 -25.15 26.19
N LEU A 432 6.49 -23.99 25.59
CA LEU A 432 6.71 -23.79 24.17
C LEU A 432 8.04 -24.41 23.77
N ARG A 433 7.99 -25.36 22.83
CA ARG A 433 9.17 -26.00 22.24
C ARG A 433 9.27 -25.65 20.76
N VAL A 434 10.44 -25.20 20.32
CA VAL A 434 10.71 -24.80 18.93
C VAL A 434 11.91 -25.57 18.42
N GLU A 435 11.75 -26.27 17.30
CA GLU A 435 12.79 -27.12 16.71
C GLU A 435 12.91 -26.83 15.20
N VAL A 436 14.11 -26.48 14.75
CA VAL A 436 14.38 -26.26 13.33
C VAL A 436 14.60 -27.61 12.63
N LEU A 437 13.76 -27.90 11.63
CA LEU A 437 13.82 -29.11 10.84
C LEU A 437 14.56 -28.94 9.50
N GLY A 438 14.63 -27.70 9.00
CA GLY A 438 15.39 -27.32 7.82
C GLY A 438 15.59 -25.81 7.74
N GLY A 439 16.51 -25.35 6.89
CA GLY A 439 16.93 -23.94 6.83
C GLY A 439 17.73 -23.49 8.06
N GLY A 440 18.34 -24.40 8.81
CA GLY A 440 19.12 -24.04 10.00
C GLY A 440 20.45 -23.35 9.66
N HIS A 441 21.25 -23.96 8.80
CA HIS A 441 22.58 -23.47 8.38
C HIS A 441 22.72 -23.35 6.86
N GLU A 442 21.59 -23.35 6.17
CA GLU A 442 21.47 -23.29 4.72
C GLU A 442 20.32 -22.35 4.34
N ILE A 443 20.31 -21.92 3.08
CA ILE A 443 19.20 -21.20 2.45
C ILE A 443 18.40 -22.24 1.67
N GLY A 444 17.08 -22.26 1.82
CA GLY A 444 16.27 -23.35 1.28
C GLY A 444 15.77 -24.35 2.32
N GLY A 445 14.64 -25.00 2.01
CA GLY A 445 14.10 -26.07 2.84
C GLY A 445 13.65 -25.63 4.23
N SER A 446 13.19 -24.38 4.38
CA SER A 446 12.76 -23.81 5.66
C SER A 446 11.62 -24.65 6.26
N ALA A 447 11.79 -25.09 7.50
CA ALA A 447 10.79 -25.82 8.25
C ALA A 447 11.08 -25.73 9.76
N VAL A 448 10.14 -25.23 10.54
CA VAL A 448 10.27 -25.06 11.99
C VAL A 448 9.07 -25.70 12.70
N LEU A 449 9.31 -26.74 13.49
CA LEU A 449 8.29 -27.40 14.29
C LEU A 449 8.10 -26.66 15.61
N VAL A 450 6.84 -26.32 15.92
CA VAL A 450 6.46 -25.67 17.17
C VAL A 450 5.45 -26.53 17.92
N GLU A 451 5.74 -26.81 19.19
CA GLU A 451 4.95 -27.71 20.03
C GLU A 451 4.62 -27.02 21.36
N ALA A 452 3.36 -27.16 21.80
CA ALA A 452 2.93 -26.83 23.15
C ALA A 452 1.84 -27.81 23.58
N GLY A 453 2.09 -28.54 24.67
CA GLY A 453 1.15 -29.55 25.17
C GLY A 453 0.85 -30.65 24.16
N SER A 454 -0.39 -30.69 23.67
CA SER A 454 -0.88 -31.66 22.69
C SER A 454 -0.95 -31.11 21.26
N THR A 455 -0.48 -29.87 21.08
CA THR A 455 -0.57 -29.12 19.84
C THR A 455 0.77 -29.12 19.13
N ARG A 456 0.76 -29.46 17.84
CA ARG A 456 1.95 -29.44 16.98
C ARG A 456 1.62 -28.69 15.70
N ILE A 457 2.34 -27.61 15.43
CA ILE A 457 2.24 -26.89 14.16
C ILE A 457 3.60 -26.86 13.49
N LEU A 458 3.59 -26.89 12.15
CA LEU A 458 4.80 -26.71 11.35
C LEU A 458 4.76 -25.31 10.74
N VAL A 459 5.77 -24.50 10.96
CA VAL A 459 5.93 -23.19 10.31
C VAL A 459 6.88 -23.36 9.14
N ASP A 460 6.35 -23.12 7.94
CA ASP A 460 6.95 -23.40 6.64
C ASP A 460 7.27 -24.88 6.38
N ALA A 461 7.25 -25.25 5.10
CA ALA A 461 7.75 -26.50 4.57
C ALA A 461 8.26 -26.24 3.16
N GLY A 462 9.52 -25.85 3.07
CA GLY A 462 10.19 -25.52 1.81
C GLY A 462 10.89 -26.67 1.11
N VAL A 463 11.25 -26.46 -0.15
CA VAL A 463 12.22 -27.30 -0.86
C VAL A 463 13.61 -26.67 -0.85
N ARG A 464 14.66 -27.50 -0.88
CA ARG A 464 16.04 -27.06 -1.03
C ARG A 464 16.37 -26.90 -2.52
N PRO A 465 16.75 -25.69 -2.98
CA PRO A 465 16.93 -25.41 -4.41
C PRO A 465 18.13 -26.14 -5.03
N ASN A 466 19.15 -26.47 -4.24
CA ASN A 466 20.41 -27.08 -4.70
C ASN A 466 20.55 -28.56 -4.30
N ALA A 467 19.45 -29.28 -4.19
CA ALA A 467 19.53 -30.71 -3.88
C ALA A 467 19.94 -31.51 -5.12
N ASP A 468 20.85 -32.48 -4.95
CA ASP A 468 21.35 -33.35 -6.04
C ASP A 468 20.25 -34.13 -6.79
N SER A 469 19.07 -34.25 -6.17
CA SER A 469 17.88 -34.78 -6.83
C SER A 469 16.62 -34.20 -6.19
N PRO A 470 15.48 -34.20 -6.91
CA PRO A 470 14.19 -33.79 -6.35
C PRO A 470 13.85 -34.52 -5.05
N ARG A 471 14.21 -35.81 -4.90
CA ARG A 471 13.98 -36.59 -3.66
C ARG A 471 14.74 -36.07 -2.45
N LEU A 472 15.91 -35.45 -2.67
CA LEU A 472 16.73 -34.87 -1.62
C LEU A 472 16.36 -33.41 -1.34
N ALA A 473 15.43 -32.81 -2.09
CA ALA A 473 15.02 -31.43 -1.89
C ALA A 473 14.14 -31.23 -0.63
N ALA A 474 13.76 -32.30 0.07
CA ALA A 474 13.05 -32.19 1.35
C ALA A 474 13.91 -31.52 2.44
N PRO A 475 13.28 -30.87 3.44
CA PRO A 475 13.99 -30.41 4.63
C PRO A 475 14.70 -31.58 5.36
N PRO A 476 15.96 -31.42 5.81
CA PRO A 476 16.79 -32.53 6.29
C PRO A 476 16.16 -33.38 7.41
N ARG A 477 15.41 -32.76 8.32
CA ARG A 477 14.79 -33.43 9.47
C ARG A 477 13.26 -33.46 9.38
N ILE A 478 12.70 -33.38 8.17
CA ILE A 478 11.24 -33.32 7.99
C ILE A 478 10.49 -34.52 8.59
N ALA A 479 11.13 -35.68 8.68
CA ALA A 479 10.57 -36.88 9.33
C ALA A 479 10.12 -36.62 10.78
N ARG A 480 10.76 -35.68 11.49
CA ARG A 480 10.36 -35.28 12.85
C ARG A 480 8.93 -34.70 12.91
N ALA A 481 8.48 -34.05 11.83
CA ALA A 481 7.11 -33.58 11.73
C ALA A 481 6.10 -34.75 11.70
N GLN A 482 6.48 -35.89 11.14
CA GLN A 482 5.65 -37.09 10.97
C GLN A 482 5.56 -37.98 12.23
N GLU A 483 6.44 -37.81 13.22
CA GLU A 483 6.42 -38.56 14.49
C GLU A 483 5.14 -38.36 15.33
N GLY A 484 4.29 -37.41 14.95
CA GLY A 484 2.99 -37.17 15.55
C GLY A 484 2.06 -36.43 14.59
N ARG A 485 0.80 -36.27 14.99
CA ARG A 485 -0.18 -35.56 14.17
C ARG A 485 0.11 -34.05 14.18
N LEU A 486 0.17 -33.44 13.00
CA LEU A 486 0.15 -31.98 12.86
C LEU A 486 -1.29 -31.45 12.96
N ASP A 487 -1.46 -30.33 13.64
CA ASP A 487 -2.74 -29.60 13.69
C ASP A 487 -2.84 -28.58 12.55
N ALA A 488 -1.73 -27.94 12.20
CA ALA A 488 -1.66 -27.01 11.08
C ALA A 488 -0.23 -26.92 10.51
N VAL A 489 -0.16 -26.48 9.26
CA VAL A 489 1.04 -25.92 8.63
C VAL A 489 0.81 -24.42 8.47
N VAL A 490 1.67 -23.58 9.00
CA VAL A 490 1.60 -22.12 8.84
C VAL A 490 2.65 -21.71 7.83
N VAL A 491 2.23 -21.19 6.68
CA VAL A 491 3.13 -20.74 5.61
C VAL A 491 3.32 -19.23 5.71
N THR A 492 4.57 -18.80 5.86
CA THR A 492 4.96 -17.39 5.97
C THR A 492 4.77 -16.67 4.64
N HIS A 493 5.22 -17.25 3.53
CA HIS A 493 5.09 -16.66 2.20
C HIS A 493 5.23 -17.69 1.07
N GLY A 494 4.96 -17.26 -0.17
CA GLY A 494 4.79 -18.16 -1.33
C GLY A 494 6.08 -18.59 -2.04
N HIS A 495 7.28 -18.27 -1.55
CA HIS A 495 8.50 -18.79 -2.20
C HIS A 495 8.67 -20.29 -1.96
N ASN A 496 9.33 -20.96 -2.91
CA ASN A 496 9.38 -22.42 -2.96
C ASN A 496 10.21 -23.02 -1.80
N ASP A 497 11.21 -22.29 -1.33
CA ASP A 497 12.02 -22.58 -0.14
C ASP A 497 11.28 -22.41 1.19
N HIS A 498 10.02 -21.96 1.18
CA HIS A 498 9.14 -21.87 2.35
C HIS A 498 7.84 -22.66 2.18
N ALA A 499 7.29 -22.71 0.97
CA ALA A 499 6.00 -23.34 0.69
C ALA A 499 6.07 -24.58 -0.22
N GLY A 500 7.21 -24.84 -0.85
CA GLY A 500 7.34 -25.83 -1.93
C GLY A 500 7.11 -27.27 -1.52
N PHE A 501 7.37 -27.63 -0.27
CA PHE A 501 7.20 -28.99 0.24
C PHE A 501 5.85 -29.20 0.94
N VAL A 502 5.03 -28.14 1.07
CA VAL A 502 3.69 -28.21 1.68
C VAL A 502 2.80 -29.28 1.02
N PRO A 503 2.75 -29.43 -0.33
CA PRO A 503 1.91 -30.47 -0.94
C PRO A 503 2.24 -31.87 -0.46
N LYS A 504 3.54 -32.17 -0.27
CA LYS A 504 3.97 -33.46 0.27
C LYS A 504 3.60 -33.62 1.74
N VAL A 505 3.74 -32.57 2.54
CA VAL A 505 3.32 -32.58 3.96
C VAL A 505 1.83 -32.85 4.10
N ILE A 506 0.99 -32.19 3.29
CA ILE A 506 -0.47 -32.37 3.33
C ILE A 506 -0.88 -33.77 2.84
N ALA A 507 -0.19 -34.31 1.83
CA ALA A 507 -0.40 -35.69 1.40
C ALA A 507 -0.12 -36.69 2.54
N ASP A 508 0.94 -36.46 3.32
CA ASP A 508 1.31 -37.31 4.46
C ASP A 508 0.46 -37.05 5.72
N GLN A 509 -0.08 -35.84 5.87
CA GLN A 509 -0.85 -35.38 7.03
C GLN A 509 -2.17 -34.70 6.59
N PRO A 510 -3.12 -35.44 5.98
CA PRO A 510 -4.29 -34.88 5.29
C PRO A 510 -5.30 -34.15 6.19
N ARG A 511 -5.12 -34.22 7.52
CA ARG A 511 -5.95 -33.49 8.50
C ARG A 511 -5.38 -32.12 8.88
N ALA A 512 -4.13 -31.83 8.53
CA ALA A 512 -3.52 -30.54 8.82
C ALA A 512 -4.11 -29.47 7.89
N ALA A 513 -4.46 -28.31 8.47
CA ALA A 513 -4.84 -27.14 7.68
C ALA A 513 -3.61 -26.32 7.29
N THR A 514 -3.61 -25.73 6.10
CA THR A 514 -2.54 -24.81 5.65
C THR A 514 -2.97 -23.37 5.88
N ILE A 515 -2.44 -22.74 6.93
CA ILE A 515 -2.75 -21.36 7.32
C ILE A 515 -1.72 -20.41 6.71
N CYS A 516 -2.19 -19.35 6.06
CA CYS A 516 -1.36 -18.33 5.42
C CYS A 516 -2.18 -17.06 5.19
N THR A 517 -1.58 -15.99 4.68
CA THR A 517 -2.35 -14.80 4.31
C THR A 517 -3.24 -15.04 3.09
N PRO A 518 -4.31 -14.25 2.87
CA PRO A 518 -5.12 -14.36 1.66
C PRO A 518 -4.31 -14.20 0.36
N ALA A 519 -3.34 -13.28 0.36
CA ALA A 519 -2.44 -13.07 -0.74
C ALA A 519 -1.53 -14.28 -0.99
N THR A 520 -0.94 -14.88 0.05
CA THR A 520 -0.15 -16.11 -0.09
C THR A 520 -1.01 -17.28 -0.57
N ALA A 521 -2.25 -17.41 -0.07
CA ALA A 521 -3.20 -18.42 -0.54
C ALA A 521 -3.53 -18.26 -2.04
N ALA A 522 -3.59 -17.04 -2.54
CA ALA A 522 -3.81 -16.77 -3.96
C ALA A 522 -2.58 -17.06 -4.84
N LEU A 523 -1.37 -16.98 -4.27
CA LEU A 523 -0.10 -17.23 -4.96
C LEU A 523 0.25 -18.72 -5.03
N MET A 524 -0.01 -19.48 -3.96
CA MET A 524 0.45 -20.86 -3.82
C MET A 524 0.01 -21.82 -4.94
N PRO A 525 -1.23 -21.80 -5.46
CA PRO A 525 -1.62 -22.66 -6.57
C PRO A 525 -0.71 -22.51 -7.80
N GLU A 526 -0.43 -21.26 -8.21
CA GLU A 526 0.47 -21.00 -9.35
C GLU A 526 1.92 -21.42 -9.04
N MET A 527 2.38 -21.16 -7.81
CA MET A 527 3.74 -21.53 -7.39
C MET A 527 3.93 -23.05 -7.33
N TRP A 528 2.95 -23.80 -6.80
CA TRP A 528 3.02 -25.26 -6.74
C TRP A 528 2.87 -25.90 -8.12
N ALA A 529 2.03 -25.35 -9.00
CA ALA A 529 1.89 -25.80 -10.37
C ALA A 529 3.19 -25.60 -11.16
N ASP A 530 3.87 -24.47 -10.99
CA ASP A 530 5.18 -24.22 -11.60
C ASP A 530 6.26 -25.16 -11.04
N ALA A 531 6.35 -25.28 -9.71
CA ALA A 531 7.29 -26.19 -9.06
C ALA A 531 7.10 -27.65 -9.50
N LYS A 532 5.85 -28.11 -9.64
CA LYS A 532 5.52 -29.44 -10.18
C LYS A 532 6.07 -29.62 -11.59
N ARG A 533 5.79 -28.67 -12.50
CA ARG A 533 6.29 -28.73 -13.89
C ARG A 533 7.81 -28.77 -13.95
N VAL A 534 8.48 -27.97 -13.13
CA VAL A 534 9.95 -27.95 -13.05
C VAL A 534 10.50 -29.29 -12.57
N MET A 535 9.92 -29.87 -11.51
CA MET A 535 10.35 -31.18 -11.01
C MET A 535 10.05 -32.32 -11.98
N GLU A 536 8.92 -32.28 -12.68
CA GLU A 536 8.60 -33.26 -13.74
C GLU A 536 9.60 -33.19 -14.88
N GLN A 537 9.99 -31.98 -15.31
CA GLN A 537 11.02 -31.81 -16.33
C GLN A 537 12.37 -32.36 -15.85
N GLN A 538 12.79 -32.01 -14.63
CA GLN A 538 14.03 -32.54 -14.04
C GLN A 538 14.02 -34.06 -13.92
N ALA A 539 12.90 -34.64 -13.50
CA ALA A 539 12.71 -36.09 -13.42
C ALA A 539 12.83 -36.75 -14.80
N ASN A 540 12.27 -36.14 -15.85
CA ASN A 540 12.37 -36.62 -17.21
C ASN A 540 13.81 -36.52 -17.76
N ASP A 541 14.48 -35.40 -17.53
CA ASP A 541 15.87 -35.19 -17.96
C ASP A 541 16.83 -36.19 -17.28
N MET A 542 16.54 -36.57 -16.03
CA MET A 542 17.31 -37.55 -15.28
C MET A 542 16.84 -39.00 -15.49
N ALA A 543 15.80 -39.25 -16.29
CA ALA A 543 15.24 -40.59 -16.51
C ALA A 543 16.27 -41.57 -17.11
N GLU A 544 17.23 -41.05 -17.88
CA GLU A 544 18.35 -41.83 -18.44
C GLU A 544 19.29 -42.38 -17.35
N TYR A 545 19.37 -41.71 -16.20
CA TYR A 545 20.19 -42.10 -15.04
C TYR A 545 19.40 -42.91 -13.98
N GLY A 546 18.11 -43.18 -14.21
CA GLY A 546 17.24 -44.01 -13.36
C GLY A 546 15.85 -43.41 -13.09
N TRP A 547 14.96 -44.20 -12.47
CA TRP A 547 13.60 -43.77 -12.08
C TRP A 547 13.62 -42.76 -10.92
N LEU A 548 13.86 -41.49 -11.23
CA LEU A 548 13.63 -40.39 -10.31
C LEU A 548 12.20 -39.87 -10.49
N ALA A 549 11.35 -40.11 -9.50
CA ALA A 549 9.99 -39.55 -9.46
C ALA A 549 10.01 -38.15 -8.81
N PRO A 550 9.14 -37.22 -9.25
CA PRO A 550 8.99 -35.92 -8.60
C PRO A 550 8.54 -36.09 -7.13
N LEU A 551 8.73 -35.04 -6.31
CA LEU A 551 8.34 -35.06 -4.90
C LEU A 551 6.84 -35.27 -4.69
N TYR A 552 6.05 -34.72 -5.60
CA TYR A 552 4.59 -34.75 -5.60
C TYR A 552 4.08 -34.51 -7.02
N GLY A 553 2.86 -34.95 -7.31
CA GLY A 553 2.17 -34.74 -8.58
C GLY A 553 0.91 -33.89 -8.41
N GLU A 554 0.03 -33.95 -9.41
CA GLU A 554 -1.25 -33.23 -9.41
C GLU A 554 -2.13 -33.52 -8.18
N PRO A 555 -2.32 -34.78 -7.74
CA PRO A 555 -3.23 -35.09 -6.64
C PRO A 555 -2.81 -34.43 -5.32
N GLU A 556 -1.51 -34.37 -5.06
CA GLU A 556 -0.97 -33.73 -3.87
C GLU A 556 -1.09 -32.20 -3.92
N VAL A 557 -0.88 -31.59 -5.10
CA VAL A 557 -1.11 -30.15 -5.30
C VAL A 557 -2.58 -29.81 -5.04
N GLU A 558 -3.51 -30.56 -5.62
CA GLU A 558 -4.94 -30.36 -5.38
C GLU A 558 -5.32 -30.52 -3.90
N ALA A 559 -4.74 -31.50 -3.21
CA ALA A 559 -4.97 -31.70 -1.77
C ALA A 559 -4.44 -30.51 -0.96
N ALA A 560 -3.26 -30.00 -1.32
CA ALA A 560 -2.67 -28.81 -0.70
C ALA A 560 -3.56 -27.57 -0.89
N GLU A 561 -4.07 -27.35 -2.10
CA GLU A 561 -4.99 -26.24 -2.39
C GLU A 561 -6.29 -26.32 -1.56
N LYS A 562 -6.88 -27.51 -1.44
CA LYS A 562 -8.08 -27.75 -0.62
C LYS A 562 -7.83 -27.54 0.88
N SER A 563 -6.57 -27.68 1.33
CA SER A 563 -6.17 -27.47 2.72
C SER A 563 -5.99 -25.99 3.12
N LEU A 564 -5.99 -25.07 2.15
CA LEU A 564 -5.74 -23.63 2.40
C LEU A 564 -6.80 -23.00 3.31
N ARG A 565 -6.35 -22.29 4.34
CA ARG A 565 -7.16 -21.54 5.31
C ARG A 565 -6.57 -20.13 5.47
N PRO A 566 -7.05 -19.15 4.67
CA PRO A 566 -6.58 -17.77 4.74
C PRO A 566 -6.82 -17.12 6.11
N LEU A 567 -5.82 -16.45 6.63
CA LEU A 567 -5.85 -15.67 7.87
C LEU A 567 -5.29 -14.27 7.61
N THR A 568 -6.08 -13.24 7.90
CA THR A 568 -5.64 -11.84 7.74
C THR A 568 -4.66 -11.45 8.85
N TYR A 569 -3.75 -10.51 8.54
CA TYR A 569 -2.85 -9.92 9.53
C TYR A 569 -3.61 -9.39 10.75
N GLY A 570 -2.95 -9.40 11.90
CA GLY A 570 -3.47 -8.82 13.13
C GLY A 570 -4.57 -9.64 13.83
N ARG A 571 -5.10 -10.69 13.18
CA ARG A 571 -6.17 -11.50 13.74
C ARG A 571 -5.60 -12.69 14.53
N PRO A 572 -5.87 -12.79 15.85
CA PRO A 572 -5.51 -13.98 16.61
C PRO A 572 -6.33 -15.19 16.14
N HIS A 573 -5.67 -16.34 16.05
CA HIS A 573 -6.27 -17.60 15.67
C HIS A 573 -5.80 -18.71 16.62
N ASN A 574 -6.76 -19.39 17.26
CA ASN A 574 -6.47 -20.43 18.23
C ASN A 574 -6.35 -21.78 17.53
N ILE A 575 -5.25 -22.47 17.78
CA ILE A 575 -4.99 -23.85 17.38
C ILE A 575 -4.76 -24.62 18.66
N LYS A 576 -5.84 -25.14 19.26
CA LYS A 576 -5.81 -25.86 20.56
C LYS A 576 -5.04 -25.08 21.64
N ASP A 577 -3.83 -25.54 22.01
CA ASP A 577 -2.98 -24.99 23.08
C ASP A 577 -2.18 -23.74 22.62
N LEU A 578 -2.19 -23.43 21.31
CA LEU A 578 -1.46 -22.31 20.72
C LEU A 578 -2.42 -21.22 20.24
N THR A 579 -2.00 -19.96 20.36
CA THR A 579 -2.61 -18.84 19.62
C THR A 579 -1.57 -18.27 18.67
N ILE A 580 -1.91 -18.20 17.39
CA ILE A 580 -1.06 -17.61 16.35
C ILE A 580 -1.64 -16.29 15.87
N GLN A 581 -0.77 -15.37 15.44
CA GLN A 581 -1.16 -14.11 14.82
C GLN A 581 -0.14 -13.71 13.75
N LEU A 582 -0.62 -13.46 12.54
CA LEU A 582 0.23 -13.04 11.42
C LEU A 582 0.47 -11.53 11.46
N PHE A 583 1.68 -11.10 11.07
CA PHE A 583 2.03 -9.71 10.84
C PHE A 583 2.77 -9.55 9.50
N ASP A 584 2.68 -8.37 8.89
CA ASP A 584 3.29 -8.11 7.58
C ASP A 584 4.82 -8.12 7.68
N ALA A 585 5.48 -8.99 6.90
CA ALA A 585 6.94 -9.11 6.88
C ALA A 585 7.61 -8.22 5.81
N GLY A 586 6.84 -7.55 4.93
CA GLY A 586 7.39 -6.61 3.94
C GLY A 586 8.29 -7.22 2.85
N HIS A 587 8.45 -8.54 2.81
CA HIS A 587 9.35 -9.24 1.88
C HIS A 587 8.77 -9.36 0.46
N ILE A 588 7.62 -10.02 0.32
CA ILE A 588 6.83 -10.15 -0.91
C ILE A 588 5.33 -10.03 -0.60
N LEU A 589 4.48 -10.01 -1.62
CA LEU A 589 3.03 -9.94 -1.44
C LEU A 589 2.52 -11.08 -0.54
N GLY A 590 1.87 -10.70 0.55
CA GLY A 590 1.31 -11.62 1.53
C GLY A 590 2.33 -12.22 2.50
N ALA A 591 3.60 -11.82 2.44
CA ALA A 591 4.62 -12.33 3.35
C ALA A 591 4.31 -11.98 4.80
N ALA A 592 4.32 -13.01 5.65
CA ALA A 592 3.91 -12.91 7.04
C ALA A 592 4.98 -13.45 7.98
N GLY A 593 5.27 -12.68 9.03
CA GLY A 593 5.79 -13.26 10.26
C GLY A 593 4.65 -13.74 11.16
N VAL A 594 4.97 -14.63 12.09
CA VAL A 594 4.00 -15.28 12.99
C VAL A 594 4.40 -15.04 14.43
N VAL A 595 3.51 -14.45 15.23
CA VAL A 595 3.60 -14.46 16.68
C VAL A 595 2.85 -15.69 17.18
N ILE A 596 3.50 -16.51 18.00
CA ILE A 596 2.97 -17.75 18.57
C ILE A 596 3.00 -17.61 20.09
N THR A 597 1.86 -17.84 20.72
CA THR A 597 1.71 -17.75 22.18
C THR A 597 1.16 -19.05 22.76
N ALA A 598 1.74 -19.48 23.88
CA ALA A 598 1.35 -20.65 24.67
C ALA A 598 1.39 -20.28 26.15
N GLY A 599 0.24 -20.01 26.76
CA GLY A 599 0.18 -19.39 28.09
C GLY A 599 0.91 -18.04 28.11
N ASP A 600 1.87 -17.88 29.01
CA ASP A 600 2.68 -16.67 29.15
C ASP A 600 3.92 -16.66 28.23
N GLN A 601 4.21 -17.77 27.54
CA GLN A 601 5.36 -17.89 26.65
C GLN A 601 5.04 -17.49 25.22
N ARG A 602 6.04 -16.91 24.55
CA ARG A 602 5.88 -16.32 23.23
C ARG A 602 7.11 -16.47 22.34
N ALA A 603 6.89 -17.02 21.15
CA ALA A 603 7.86 -17.04 20.07
C ALA A 603 7.41 -16.18 18.89
N VAL A 604 8.36 -15.54 18.23
CA VAL A 604 8.15 -14.81 16.98
C VAL A 604 8.98 -15.49 15.90
N ILE A 605 8.35 -15.87 14.79
CA ILE A 605 9.04 -16.44 13.62
C ILE A 605 8.82 -15.47 12.46
N THR A 606 9.89 -14.89 11.91
CA THR A 606 9.74 -13.81 10.92
C THR A 606 9.41 -14.29 9.50
N GLY A 607 9.78 -15.52 9.16
CA GLY A 607 10.01 -15.88 7.76
C GLY A 607 11.13 -15.00 7.18
N ASP A 608 11.07 -14.75 5.88
CA ASP A 608 11.89 -13.71 5.26
C ASP A 608 11.28 -12.33 5.52
N ILE A 609 12.12 -11.36 5.88
CA ILE A 609 11.66 -10.07 6.40
C ILE A 609 12.44 -8.90 5.81
N TYR A 610 11.72 -7.81 5.54
CA TYR A 610 12.31 -6.56 5.05
C TYR A 610 11.72 -5.34 5.73
N ASN A 611 12.57 -4.56 6.40
CA ASN A 611 12.16 -3.40 7.19
C ASN A 611 12.04 -2.09 6.37
N LEU A 612 12.40 -2.08 5.08
CA LEU A 612 12.27 -0.91 4.22
C LEU A 612 11.10 -1.07 3.22
N PRO A 613 10.41 0.03 2.87
CA PRO A 613 9.30 -0.04 1.93
C PRO A 613 9.77 -0.40 0.51
N GLN A 614 8.94 -1.16 -0.20
CA GLN A 614 9.11 -1.50 -1.61
C GLN A 614 7.97 -0.87 -2.43
N LEU A 615 8.08 -0.85 -3.75
CA LEU A 615 6.97 -0.38 -4.60
C LEU A 615 5.84 -1.40 -4.68
N SER A 616 6.20 -2.68 -4.65
CA SER A 616 5.28 -3.82 -4.75
C SER A 616 4.64 -4.19 -3.42
N VAL A 617 5.29 -3.89 -2.29
CA VAL A 617 4.82 -4.15 -0.93
C VAL A 617 5.31 -3.10 0.06
N GLY A 618 4.63 -2.94 1.20
CA GLY A 618 5.09 -2.05 2.28
C GLY A 618 6.36 -2.55 2.98
N SER A 619 6.80 -1.82 4.02
CA SER A 619 7.80 -2.33 4.96
C SER A 619 7.17 -3.32 5.94
N ALA A 620 8.00 -4.16 6.58
CA ALA A 620 7.56 -4.98 7.70
C ALA A 620 6.84 -4.15 8.77
N GLN A 621 5.74 -4.68 9.30
CA GLN A 621 4.94 -4.07 10.36
C GLN A 621 5.00 -4.95 11.60
N LEU A 622 6.09 -4.80 12.37
CA LEU A 622 6.30 -5.53 13.61
C LEU A 622 5.27 -5.08 14.65
N PRO A 623 4.41 -5.96 15.19
CA PRO A 623 3.36 -5.57 16.13
C PRO A 623 3.97 -5.30 17.52
N PRO A 624 4.18 -4.05 17.97
CA PRO A 624 5.11 -3.79 19.07
C PRO A 624 4.64 -4.36 20.41
N LYS A 625 3.32 -4.49 20.63
CA LYS A 625 2.78 -5.09 21.87
C LYS A 625 2.91 -6.62 21.90
N LEU A 626 2.89 -7.24 20.72
CA LEU A 626 2.84 -8.70 20.59
C LEU A 626 4.20 -9.29 20.28
N ALA A 627 5.09 -8.56 19.62
CA ALA A 627 6.41 -9.10 19.25
C ALA A 627 7.55 -8.62 20.18
N ARG A 628 7.38 -7.50 20.89
CA ARG A 628 8.43 -7.02 21.82
C ARG A 628 8.57 -7.91 23.02
N GLU A 629 9.80 -8.14 23.45
CA GLU A 629 10.15 -8.95 24.62
C GLU A 629 9.60 -10.38 24.50
N ALA A 630 9.59 -10.93 23.29
CA ALA A 630 9.31 -12.34 23.08
C ALA A 630 10.42 -13.20 23.71
N ASP A 631 10.06 -14.38 24.22
CA ASP A 631 11.01 -15.32 24.81
C ASP A 631 12.00 -15.84 23.75
N LEU A 632 11.50 -16.03 22.53
CA LEU A 632 12.28 -16.45 21.38
C LEU A 632 11.92 -15.63 20.14
N LEU A 633 12.93 -15.07 19.48
CA LEU A 633 12.84 -14.60 18.10
C LEU A 633 13.58 -15.57 17.18
N VAL A 634 12.88 -16.18 16.24
CA VAL A 634 13.44 -16.94 15.12
C VAL A 634 13.43 -16.01 13.90
N ILE A 635 14.61 -15.62 13.43
CA ILE A 635 14.78 -14.62 12.36
C ILE A 635 15.68 -15.15 11.25
N GLU A 636 15.37 -14.79 10.00
CA GLU A 636 16.24 -15.07 8.85
C GLU A 636 17.64 -14.45 9.00
N SER A 637 18.60 -14.94 8.22
CA SER A 637 19.99 -14.50 8.28
C SER A 637 20.67 -14.47 6.91
N THR A 638 19.88 -14.29 5.85
CA THR A 638 20.31 -14.38 4.45
C THR A 638 21.49 -13.45 4.14
N TYR A 639 21.42 -12.20 4.64
CA TYR A 639 22.44 -11.17 4.44
C TYR A 639 23.08 -10.68 5.75
N CYS A 640 23.16 -11.54 6.76
CA CYS A 640 23.73 -11.17 8.07
C CYS A 640 25.22 -10.80 8.04
N ASP A 641 25.95 -11.15 6.99
CA ASP A 641 27.35 -10.79 6.76
C ASP A 641 27.54 -9.52 5.92
N ARG A 642 26.49 -9.04 5.24
CA ARG A 642 26.56 -7.95 4.26
C ARG A 642 25.89 -6.68 4.76
N ARG A 643 26.40 -5.55 4.27
CA ARG A 643 25.69 -4.27 4.25
C ARG A 643 25.39 -3.93 2.81
N HIS A 644 24.14 -3.64 2.49
CA HIS A 644 23.80 -3.17 1.16
C HIS A 644 24.28 -1.72 0.99
N ARG A 645 24.60 -1.34 -0.26
CA ARG A 645 24.77 0.08 -0.58
C ARG A 645 23.42 0.78 -0.42
N ASP A 646 23.46 2.10 -0.33
CA ASP A 646 22.27 2.93 -0.36
C ASP A 646 21.36 2.53 -1.54
N ARG A 647 20.15 2.08 -1.21
CA ARG A 647 19.18 1.54 -2.18
C ARG A 647 18.77 2.58 -3.20
N ALA A 648 18.67 3.85 -2.82
CA ALA A 648 18.31 4.92 -3.75
C ALA A 648 19.41 5.16 -4.79
N LEU A 649 20.68 5.09 -4.39
CA LEU A 649 21.81 5.15 -5.33
C LEU A 649 21.82 3.95 -6.27
N GLN A 650 21.59 2.73 -5.77
CA GLN A 650 21.52 1.55 -6.63
C GLN A 650 20.37 1.61 -7.63
N ILE A 651 19.20 2.08 -7.21
CA ILE A 651 18.05 2.29 -8.10
C ILE A 651 18.38 3.34 -9.17
N GLN A 652 19.04 4.44 -8.80
CA GLN A 652 19.46 5.47 -9.76
C GLN A 652 20.46 4.94 -10.78
N ASP A 653 21.45 4.16 -10.33
CA ASP A 653 22.45 3.53 -11.21
C ASP A 653 21.77 2.55 -12.17
N PHE A 654 20.87 1.72 -11.66
CA PHE A 654 20.09 0.76 -12.44
C PHE A 654 19.23 1.43 -13.52
N VAL A 655 18.44 2.42 -13.14
CA VAL A 655 17.59 3.18 -14.06
C VAL A 655 18.42 3.89 -15.12
N ARG A 656 19.55 4.50 -14.72
CA ARG A 656 20.45 5.20 -15.64
C ARG A 656 21.05 4.24 -16.66
N ALA A 657 21.52 3.07 -16.24
CA ALA A 657 22.09 2.08 -17.14
C ALA A 657 21.05 1.53 -18.13
N ILE A 658 19.80 1.32 -17.70
CA ILE A 658 18.71 0.94 -18.62
C ILE A 658 18.48 2.03 -19.66
N ALA A 659 18.35 3.29 -19.21
CA ALA A 659 18.11 4.41 -20.11
C ALA A 659 19.24 4.60 -21.13
N GLU A 660 20.49 4.37 -20.73
CA GLU A 660 21.67 4.41 -21.60
C GLU A 660 21.60 3.33 -22.70
N VAL A 661 21.37 2.07 -22.31
CA VAL A 661 21.32 0.93 -23.24
C VAL A 661 20.16 1.10 -24.23
N VAL A 662 18.97 1.41 -23.73
CA VAL A 662 17.77 1.59 -24.57
C VAL A 662 17.90 2.84 -25.45
N GLY A 663 18.47 3.93 -24.93
CA GLY A 663 18.73 5.16 -25.70
C GLY A 663 19.75 4.95 -26.83
N GLY A 664 20.65 3.98 -26.69
CA GLY A 664 21.55 3.50 -27.75
C GLY A 664 20.89 2.56 -28.78
N GLY A 665 19.58 2.27 -28.64
CA GLY A 665 18.84 1.37 -29.51
C GLY A 665 18.88 -0.10 -29.09
N GLY A 666 19.53 -0.44 -27.98
CA GLY A 666 19.68 -1.81 -27.48
C GLY A 666 18.51 -2.32 -26.65
N ARG A 667 18.63 -3.57 -26.20
CA ARG A 667 17.65 -4.25 -25.34
C ARG A 667 18.27 -4.59 -24.00
N VAL A 668 17.46 -4.56 -22.95
CA VAL A 668 17.88 -5.00 -21.62
C VAL A 668 17.10 -6.25 -21.23
N LEU A 669 17.80 -7.33 -20.94
CA LEU A 669 17.22 -8.52 -20.31
C LEU A 669 17.40 -8.45 -18.79
N ILE A 670 16.32 -8.67 -18.06
CA ILE A 670 16.32 -8.76 -16.59
C ILE A 670 15.78 -10.14 -16.22
N PRO A 671 16.67 -11.14 -16.03
CA PRO A 671 16.25 -12.40 -15.44
C PRO A 671 15.87 -12.14 -13.98
N ALA A 672 14.63 -12.48 -13.63
CA ALA A 672 14.09 -12.32 -12.28
C ALA A 672 13.37 -13.57 -11.82
N PHE A 673 13.29 -13.77 -10.50
CA PHE A 673 12.35 -14.72 -9.93
C PHE A 673 10.92 -14.24 -10.21
N GLY A 674 10.02 -15.17 -10.54
CA GLY A 674 8.65 -14.86 -10.95
C GLY A 674 7.83 -14.17 -9.85
N LEU A 675 8.21 -14.38 -8.59
CA LEU A 675 7.57 -13.83 -7.41
C LEU A 675 8.48 -12.84 -6.67
N GLY A 676 8.03 -11.60 -6.55
CA GLY A 676 8.68 -10.50 -5.84
C GLY A 676 9.47 -9.58 -6.76
N ARG A 677 10.68 -10.00 -7.17
CA ARG A 677 11.64 -9.14 -7.90
C ARG A 677 11.07 -8.63 -9.23
N ALA A 678 10.42 -9.50 -10.00
CA ALA A 678 9.90 -9.11 -11.31
C ALA A 678 8.86 -7.97 -11.21
N GLN A 679 7.96 -8.05 -10.22
CA GLN A 679 6.93 -7.04 -9.98
C GLN A 679 7.54 -5.72 -9.50
N GLU A 680 8.50 -5.78 -8.57
CA GLU A 680 9.21 -4.60 -8.07
C GLU A 680 9.91 -3.84 -9.18
N VAL A 681 10.63 -4.56 -10.05
CA VAL A 681 11.32 -3.96 -11.20
C VAL A 681 10.32 -3.39 -12.20
N ALA A 682 9.25 -4.10 -12.53
CA ALA A 682 8.23 -3.61 -13.47
C ALA A 682 7.62 -2.27 -13.00
N LEU A 683 7.25 -2.17 -11.72
CA LEU A 683 6.73 -0.94 -11.13
C LEU A 683 7.77 0.18 -11.14
N MET A 684 9.04 -0.13 -10.86
CA MET A 684 10.14 0.82 -10.89
C MET A 684 10.35 1.42 -12.27
N LEU A 685 10.40 0.57 -13.32
CA LEU A 685 10.57 1.03 -14.70
C LEU A 685 9.37 1.83 -15.18
N ARG A 686 8.16 1.45 -14.77
CA ARG A 686 6.96 2.24 -15.06
C ARG A 686 7.03 3.66 -14.50
N GLN A 687 7.51 3.81 -13.25
CA GLN A 687 7.59 5.12 -12.60
C GLN A 687 8.76 5.96 -13.10
N GLN A 688 9.91 5.33 -13.34
CA GLN A 688 11.17 6.04 -13.60
C GLN A 688 11.50 6.15 -15.09
N LEU A 689 10.99 5.26 -15.94
CA LEU A 689 11.23 5.20 -17.38
C LEU A 689 9.91 4.99 -18.16
N PRO A 690 8.91 5.89 -18.04
CA PRO A 690 7.58 5.70 -18.62
C PRO A 690 7.55 5.65 -20.15
N ASP A 691 8.62 6.07 -20.83
CA ASP A 691 8.72 6.06 -22.30
C ASP A 691 9.44 4.80 -22.83
N VAL A 692 10.01 3.97 -21.95
CA VAL A 692 10.74 2.76 -22.33
C VAL A 692 9.78 1.57 -22.39
N PRO A 693 9.60 0.89 -23.53
CA PRO A 693 8.77 -0.31 -23.58
C PRO A 693 9.31 -1.41 -22.66
N VAL A 694 8.44 -2.01 -21.84
CA VAL A 694 8.78 -3.11 -20.94
C VAL A 694 7.88 -4.30 -21.22
N LEU A 695 8.46 -5.47 -21.47
CA LEU A 695 7.76 -6.75 -21.60
C LEU A 695 7.95 -7.59 -20.34
N VAL A 696 6.87 -8.18 -19.83
CA VAL A 696 6.91 -9.16 -18.73
C VAL A 696 6.44 -10.51 -19.24
N ASP A 697 7.28 -11.53 -19.12
CA ASP A 697 7.07 -12.87 -19.67
C ASP A 697 7.25 -13.97 -18.60
N GLY A 698 6.83 -15.20 -18.93
CA GLY A 698 6.94 -16.37 -18.08
C GLY A 698 6.05 -16.31 -16.84
N LEU A 699 6.47 -16.97 -15.76
CA LEU A 699 5.73 -17.01 -14.50
C LEU A 699 5.53 -15.61 -13.92
N ALA A 700 6.49 -14.69 -14.16
CA ALA A 700 6.38 -13.30 -13.73
C ALA A 700 5.09 -12.62 -14.23
N ARG A 701 4.58 -12.99 -15.41
CA ARG A 701 3.31 -12.48 -15.94
C ARG A 701 2.13 -12.90 -15.06
N ALA A 702 1.98 -14.21 -14.81
CA ALA A 702 0.86 -14.75 -14.04
C ALA A 702 0.87 -14.25 -12.59
N ILE A 703 2.04 -14.19 -11.97
CA ILE A 703 2.18 -13.64 -10.62
C ILE A 703 1.87 -12.15 -10.58
N SER A 704 2.26 -11.38 -11.60
CA SER A 704 1.92 -9.95 -11.67
C SER A 704 0.40 -9.73 -11.76
N ASP A 705 -0.35 -10.59 -12.46
CA ASP A 705 -1.82 -10.51 -12.49
C ASP A 705 -2.43 -10.76 -11.09
N ILE A 706 -1.82 -11.63 -10.28
CA ILE A 706 -2.20 -11.83 -8.87
C ILE A 706 -1.89 -10.57 -8.05
N TYR A 707 -0.73 -9.93 -8.25
CA TYR A 707 -0.39 -8.68 -7.57
C TYR A 707 -1.39 -7.55 -7.89
N GLU A 708 -1.81 -7.39 -9.15
CA GLU A 708 -2.82 -6.38 -9.50
C GLU A 708 -4.17 -6.66 -8.81
N ARG A 709 -4.55 -7.94 -8.69
CA ARG A 709 -5.82 -8.35 -8.08
C ARG A 709 -5.82 -8.21 -6.55
N GLU A 710 -4.81 -8.77 -5.89
CA GLU A 710 -4.76 -8.89 -4.42
C GLU A 710 -4.19 -7.64 -3.73
N ALA A 711 -3.26 -6.92 -4.38
CA ALA A 711 -2.64 -5.72 -3.84
C ALA A 711 -3.14 -4.41 -4.47
N HIS A 712 -4.06 -4.49 -5.45
CA HIS A 712 -4.58 -3.34 -6.19
C HIS A 712 -3.49 -2.47 -6.84
N LEU A 713 -2.41 -3.13 -7.27
CA LEU A 713 -1.32 -2.50 -7.99
C LEU A 713 -1.67 -2.38 -9.47
N ASP A 714 -1.00 -1.45 -10.15
CA ASP A 714 -1.13 -1.24 -11.58
C ASP A 714 0.25 -1.51 -12.19
N ILE A 715 0.56 -2.79 -12.41
CA ILE A 715 1.86 -3.25 -12.90
C ILE A 715 1.91 -3.11 -14.41
N PHE A 716 0.85 -3.51 -15.10
CA PHE A 716 0.74 -3.56 -16.56
C PHE A 716 0.11 -2.30 -17.17
N GLY A 717 0.21 -1.18 -16.46
CA GLY A 717 -0.24 0.13 -16.94
C GLY A 717 0.87 0.87 -17.69
N GLY A 718 0.49 1.67 -18.69
CA GLY A 718 1.43 2.52 -19.43
C GLY A 718 2.34 1.72 -20.37
N ASN A 719 3.64 1.76 -20.10
CA ASN A 719 4.71 1.16 -20.92
C ASN A 719 5.01 -0.30 -20.63
N VAL A 720 4.40 -0.89 -19.60
CA VAL A 720 4.61 -2.29 -19.21
C VAL A 720 3.54 -3.18 -19.82
N GLN A 721 3.95 -4.22 -20.56
CA GLN A 721 3.05 -5.08 -21.32
C GLN A 721 3.25 -6.56 -20.98
N ARG A 722 2.13 -7.29 -21.00
CA ARG A 722 2.09 -8.75 -20.88
C ARG A 722 2.58 -9.38 -22.18
N VAL A 723 3.48 -10.35 -22.10
CA VAL A 723 3.79 -11.21 -23.25
C VAL A 723 2.70 -12.27 -23.39
N ASP A 724 1.93 -12.22 -24.47
CA ASP A 724 1.00 -13.30 -24.84
C ASP A 724 1.80 -14.49 -25.37
N ASN A 725 1.52 -15.69 -24.84
CA ASN A 725 2.12 -16.95 -25.28
C ASN A 725 2.08 -17.14 -26.81
N ARG A 726 0.99 -16.71 -27.47
CA ARG A 726 0.81 -16.84 -28.92
C ARG A 726 1.69 -15.87 -29.71
N GLN A 727 2.08 -14.76 -29.09
CA GLN A 727 2.89 -13.72 -29.72
C GLN A 727 4.36 -13.79 -29.32
N ARG A 728 4.72 -14.59 -28.31
CA ARG A 728 6.09 -14.68 -27.78
C ARG A 728 7.14 -14.83 -28.87
N SER A 729 7.03 -15.84 -29.73
CA SER A 729 8.02 -16.09 -30.78
C SER A 729 8.17 -14.91 -31.74
N ARG A 730 7.06 -14.22 -32.06
CA ARG A 730 7.09 -12.99 -32.86
C ARG A 730 7.76 -11.85 -32.10
N LEU A 731 7.38 -11.61 -30.84
CA LEU A 731 7.94 -10.56 -30.01
C LEU A 731 9.45 -10.73 -29.82
N MET A 732 9.94 -11.94 -29.65
CA MET A 732 11.38 -12.20 -29.59
C MET A 732 12.11 -11.71 -30.85
N GLN A 733 11.52 -11.92 -32.02
CA GLN A 733 12.08 -11.47 -33.31
C GLN A 733 11.88 -9.97 -33.57
N THR A 734 10.77 -9.38 -33.11
CA THR A 734 10.38 -7.99 -33.46
C THR A 734 10.66 -6.96 -32.38
N PHE A 735 10.87 -7.36 -31.12
CA PHE A 735 11.17 -6.45 -30.03
C PHE A 735 12.66 -6.08 -30.09
N GLN A 736 12.94 -4.91 -30.68
CA GLN A 736 14.29 -4.45 -31.00
C GLN A 736 14.88 -3.49 -29.96
N THR A 737 14.06 -2.77 -29.20
CA THR A 737 14.52 -1.78 -28.22
C THR A 737 13.57 -1.73 -27.04
N GLY A 738 14.10 -1.77 -25.81
CA GLY A 738 13.33 -1.77 -24.57
C GLY A 738 13.81 -2.82 -23.56
N VAL A 739 12.97 -3.15 -22.59
CA VAL A 739 13.31 -4.05 -21.48
C VAL A 739 12.45 -5.31 -21.51
N VAL A 740 13.05 -6.47 -21.22
CA VAL A 740 12.35 -7.74 -21.02
C VAL A 740 12.63 -8.24 -19.61
N ILE A 741 11.57 -8.44 -18.82
CA ILE A 741 11.61 -9.06 -17.49
C ILE A 741 11.02 -10.47 -17.59
N THR A 742 11.78 -11.49 -17.23
CA THR A 742 11.34 -12.88 -17.41
C THR A 742 12.03 -13.86 -16.45
N THR A 743 11.48 -15.06 -16.36
CA THR A 743 11.94 -16.16 -15.50
C THR A 743 12.72 -17.21 -16.29
N SER A 744 13.75 -17.88 -15.76
CA SER A 744 14.19 -17.88 -14.35
C SER A 744 15.27 -16.85 -14.03
N GLY A 745 15.29 -16.37 -12.77
CA GLY A 745 16.22 -15.35 -12.28
C GLY A 745 17.71 -15.75 -12.26
N MET A 746 18.01 -17.04 -12.47
CA MET A 746 19.37 -17.57 -12.47
C MET A 746 19.81 -18.14 -13.83
N LEU A 747 18.99 -17.94 -14.88
CA LEU A 747 19.23 -18.50 -16.23
C LEU A 747 19.32 -20.03 -16.27
N THR A 748 18.71 -20.71 -15.30
CA THR A 748 18.67 -22.18 -15.22
C THR A 748 17.63 -22.80 -16.16
N GLY A 749 16.68 -21.99 -16.64
CA GLY A 749 15.60 -22.45 -17.51
C GLY A 749 14.54 -21.38 -17.72
N GLY A 750 13.35 -21.81 -18.15
CA GLY A 750 12.24 -20.92 -18.47
C GLY A 750 12.53 -20.04 -19.69
N PHE A 751 11.78 -18.96 -19.83
CA PHE A 751 11.89 -18.05 -20.98
C PHE A 751 13.09 -17.11 -20.91
N ALA A 752 13.78 -17.00 -19.77
CA ALA A 752 15.02 -16.22 -19.67
C ALA A 752 16.12 -16.78 -20.57
N VAL A 753 16.21 -18.10 -20.75
CA VAL A 753 17.18 -18.76 -21.64
C VAL A 753 17.00 -18.34 -23.11
N PRO A 754 15.83 -18.52 -23.75
CA PRO A 754 15.65 -18.14 -25.15
C PRO A 754 15.75 -16.62 -25.38
N TRP A 755 15.38 -15.78 -24.41
CA TRP A 755 15.66 -14.34 -24.48
C TRP A 755 17.17 -14.05 -24.41
N ALA A 756 17.90 -14.72 -23.52
CA ALA A 756 19.35 -14.56 -23.38
C ALA A 756 20.10 -14.99 -24.65
N GLN A 757 19.65 -16.06 -25.33
CA GLN A 757 20.21 -16.50 -26.62
C GLN A 757 20.16 -15.41 -27.70
N GLN A 758 19.20 -14.48 -27.63
CA GLN A 758 19.04 -13.41 -28.61
C GLN A 758 19.67 -12.08 -28.17
N ILE A 759 19.76 -11.84 -26.87
CA ILE A 759 20.21 -10.55 -26.31
C ILE A 759 21.71 -10.58 -26.01
N LEU A 760 22.24 -11.67 -25.46
CA LEU A 760 23.67 -11.77 -25.09
C LEU A 760 24.64 -11.59 -26.28
N PRO A 761 24.34 -12.06 -27.50
CA PRO A 761 25.25 -11.85 -28.64
C PRO A 761 25.28 -10.43 -29.19
N ASP A 762 24.39 -9.54 -28.76
CA ASP A 762 24.29 -8.17 -29.27
C ASP A 762 25.11 -7.18 -28.40
N PRO A 763 26.16 -6.53 -28.95
CA PRO A 763 27.02 -5.62 -28.20
C PRO A 763 26.33 -4.30 -27.79
N HIS A 764 25.18 -3.96 -28.38
CA HIS A 764 24.41 -2.79 -27.99
C HIS A 764 23.42 -3.07 -26.88
N SER A 765 23.21 -4.34 -26.54
CA SER A 765 22.27 -4.79 -25.54
C SER A 765 22.93 -5.05 -24.19
N ALA A 766 22.11 -5.32 -23.18
CA ALA A 766 22.58 -5.64 -21.83
C ALA A 766 21.76 -6.73 -21.14
N LEU A 767 22.37 -7.40 -20.16
CA LEU A 767 21.71 -8.28 -19.21
C LEU A 767 22.02 -7.82 -17.78
N PHE A 768 20.97 -7.51 -17.01
CA PHE A 768 21.10 -7.00 -15.65
C PHE A 768 20.61 -8.01 -14.60
N VAL A 769 21.55 -8.50 -13.79
CA VAL A 769 21.30 -9.45 -12.72
C VAL A 769 20.80 -8.70 -11.47
N CYS A 770 19.58 -8.99 -11.03
CA CYS A 770 18.92 -8.24 -9.95
C CYS A 770 18.64 -9.06 -8.68
N GLY A 771 19.18 -10.28 -8.57
CA GLY A 771 18.93 -11.20 -7.46
C GLY A 771 20.14 -12.10 -7.17
N TYR A 772 20.05 -12.87 -6.08
CA TYR A 772 21.05 -13.87 -5.73
C TYR A 772 21.25 -14.87 -6.87
N GLN A 773 22.50 -15.30 -7.06
CA GLN A 773 22.89 -16.28 -8.07
C GLN A 773 23.61 -17.42 -7.36
N ASP A 774 23.14 -18.64 -7.57
CA ASP A 774 23.81 -19.81 -7.07
C ASP A 774 25.19 -20.02 -7.72
N GLU A 775 26.18 -20.54 -6.98
CA GLU A 775 27.57 -20.65 -7.42
C GLU A 775 27.75 -21.48 -8.70
N GLU A 776 26.84 -22.43 -8.95
CA GLU A 776 26.82 -23.33 -10.11
C GLU A 776 25.90 -22.85 -11.25
N SER A 777 25.13 -21.77 -11.03
CA SER A 777 24.16 -21.27 -12.01
C SER A 777 24.80 -20.60 -13.22
N ALA A 778 24.10 -20.62 -14.36
CA ALA A 778 24.49 -19.88 -15.56
C ALA A 778 24.57 -18.36 -15.30
N GLY A 779 23.71 -17.81 -14.45
CA GLY A 779 23.79 -16.40 -14.06
C GLY A 779 25.06 -16.07 -13.26
N ARG A 780 25.54 -16.97 -12.39
CA ARG A 780 26.84 -16.80 -11.72
C ARG A 780 28.01 -16.92 -12.69
N ALA A 781 27.96 -17.91 -13.59
CA ALA A 781 28.97 -18.02 -14.65
C ALA A 781 29.04 -16.70 -15.43
N LEU A 782 27.89 -16.14 -15.80
CA LEU A 782 27.79 -14.85 -16.48
C LEU A 782 28.36 -13.66 -15.67
N GLN A 783 28.23 -13.66 -14.34
CA GLN A 783 28.88 -12.65 -13.50
C GLN A 783 30.40 -12.76 -13.53
N ARG A 784 30.97 -13.97 -13.39
CA ARG A 784 32.43 -14.17 -13.49
C ARG A 784 32.96 -13.76 -14.86
N LEU A 785 32.17 -14.06 -15.88
CA LEU A 785 32.35 -13.62 -17.26
C LEU A 785 32.29 -12.08 -17.40
N ALA A 786 31.64 -11.33 -16.51
CA ALA A 786 31.67 -9.86 -16.54
C ALA A 786 32.88 -9.28 -15.80
N GLU A 787 33.47 -10.03 -14.87
CA GLU A 787 34.57 -9.61 -13.99
C GLU A 787 35.98 -9.85 -14.57
N ARG A 788 36.09 -10.47 -15.75
CA ARG A 788 37.38 -10.78 -16.38
C ARG A 788 38.07 -9.53 -16.92
N ASP A 789 39.40 -9.50 -16.75
CA ASP A 789 40.26 -8.36 -17.08
C ASP A 789 40.53 -8.17 -18.59
N ASP A 790 40.29 -9.20 -19.42
CA ASP A 790 40.55 -9.17 -20.86
C ASP A 790 39.25 -9.15 -21.69
N PRO A 791 38.84 -7.98 -22.22
CA PRO A 791 37.65 -7.86 -23.07
C PRO A 791 37.83 -8.40 -24.49
N THR A 792 39.04 -8.87 -24.87
CA THR A 792 39.35 -9.35 -26.23
C THR A 792 39.13 -10.85 -26.44
N VAL A 793 38.92 -11.62 -25.37
CA VAL A 793 38.61 -13.05 -25.46
C VAL A 793 37.10 -13.23 -25.66
N PRO A 794 36.65 -13.83 -26.79
CA PRO A 794 35.25 -14.12 -27.00
C PRO A 794 34.71 -14.99 -25.88
N ALA A 795 33.76 -14.42 -25.15
CA ALA A 795 33.10 -15.05 -24.05
C ALA A 795 31.95 -15.93 -24.53
N THR A 796 31.97 -17.23 -24.25
CA THR A 796 30.78 -18.06 -24.40
C THR A 796 30.19 -18.40 -23.04
N LEU A 797 28.87 -18.36 -22.94
CA LEU A 797 28.10 -18.83 -21.80
C LEU A 797 27.37 -20.12 -22.20
N PRO A 798 27.64 -21.27 -21.55
CA PRO A 798 26.81 -22.45 -21.74
C PRO A 798 25.44 -22.21 -21.10
N LEU A 799 24.38 -22.37 -21.90
CA LEU A 799 22.99 -22.35 -21.45
C LEU A 799 22.34 -23.70 -21.73
N GLN A 800 21.62 -24.24 -20.76
CA GLN A 800 20.82 -25.45 -20.95
C GLN A 800 19.51 -25.10 -21.67
N THR A 801 19.25 -25.74 -22.80
CA THR A 801 18.00 -25.61 -23.57
C THR A 801 17.26 -26.94 -23.61
N GLN A 802 16.04 -26.95 -24.15
CA GLN A 802 15.27 -28.18 -24.36
C GLN A 802 15.97 -29.17 -25.31
N ASP A 803 16.78 -28.65 -26.24
CA ASP A 803 17.53 -29.45 -27.21
C ASP A 803 18.97 -29.76 -26.73
N GLY A 804 19.27 -29.48 -25.45
CA GLY A 804 20.57 -29.66 -24.83
C GLY A 804 21.36 -28.36 -24.60
N PRO A 805 22.62 -28.46 -24.17
CA PRO A 805 23.46 -27.30 -23.88
C PRO A 805 23.89 -26.55 -25.14
N VAL A 806 23.73 -25.24 -25.14
CA VAL A 806 24.12 -24.34 -26.24
C VAL A 806 25.11 -23.30 -25.71
N ALA A 807 26.23 -23.13 -26.40
CA ALA A 807 27.20 -22.08 -26.10
C ALA A 807 26.77 -20.77 -26.77
N VAL A 808 26.46 -19.75 -25.97
CA VAL A 808 25.99 -18.43 -26.44
C VAL A 808 27.11 -17.40 -26.33
N PRO A 809 27.45 -16.67 -27.41
CA PRO A 809 28.38 -15.54 -27.34
C PRO A 809 27.85 -14.44 -26.40
N VAL A 810 28.72 -13.90 -25.55
CA VAL A 810 28.42 -12.79 -24.64
C VAL A 810 29.17 -11.56 -25.11
N ALA A 811 28.50 -10.74 -25.93
CA ALA A 811 28.96 -9.42 -26.36
C ALA A 811 28.21 -8.29 -25.64
N ALA A 812 27.00 -8.57 -25.12
CA ALA A 812 26.20 -7.63 -24.37
C ALA A 812 26.86 -7.20 -23.05
N ARG A 813 26.53 -5.98 -22.61
CA ARG A 813 26.92 -5.46 -21.29
C ARG A 813 26.28 -6.30 -20.19
N VAL A 814 27.04 -6.75 -19.21
CA VAL A 814 26.50 -7.47 -18.06
C VAL A 814 26.82 -6.72 -16.77
N GLU A 815 25.79 -6.48 -15.97
CA GLU A 815 25.92 -5.79 -14.69
C GLU A 815 25.04 -6.43 -13.61
N THR A 816 25.43 -6.20 -12.36
CA THR A 816 24.71 -6.71 -11.18
C THR A 816 24.22 -5.56 -10.32
N TYR A 817 22.94 -5.62 -9.95
CA TYR A 817 22.26 -4.65 -9.10
C TYR A 817 21.63 -5.36 -7.90
N SER A 818 22.04 -4.97 -6.68
CA SER A 818 21.64 -5.67 -5.45
C SER A 818 20.30 -5.15 -4.92
N LEU A 819 19.20 -5.44 -5.62
CA LEU A 819 17.89 -4.91 -5.26
C LEU A 819 17.15 -5.71 -4.17
N SER A 820 17.83 -6.65 -3.49
CA SER A 820 17.29 -7.67 -2.56
C SER A 820 16.13 -7.19 -1.67
N ALA A 821 15.16 -8.06 -1.44
CA ALA A 821 14.02 -7.82 -0.56
C ALA A 821 14.22 -8.47 0.83
N HIS A 822 15.46 -8.72 1.23
CA HIS A 822 15.80 -9.25 2.55
C HIS A 822 16.51 -8.18 3.36
N ALA A 823 16.29 -8.18 4.68
CA ALA A 823 17.02 -7.30 5.57
C ALA A 823 18.52 -7.65 5.53
N ASP A 824 19.35 -6.62 5.38
CA ASP A 824 20.80 -6.79 5.51
C ASP A 824 21.21 -6.85 6.98
N ARG A 825 22.52 -6.94 7.25
CA ARG A 825 23.02 -6.99 8.63
C ARG A 825 22.49 -5.86 9.51
N ASP A 826 22.41 -4.64 8.98
CA ASP A 826 21.97 -3.49 9.77
C ASP A 826 20.45 -3.54 9.99
N GLY A 827 19.68 -3.84 8.94
CA GLY A 827 18.22 -4.03 9.06
C GLY A 827 17.84 -5.18 10.00
N LEU A 828 18.54 -6.32 9.94
CA LEU A 828 18.36 -7.43 10.88
C LEU A 828 18.68 -7.02 12.32
N THR A 829 19.74 -6.23 12.51
CA THR A 829 20.11 -5.72 13.84
C THR A 829 19.06 -4.75 14.37
N GLU A 830 18.52 -3.86 13.52
CA GLU A 830 17.45 -2.94 13.87
C GLU A 830 16.18 -3.69 14.29
N ILE A 831 15.77 -4.72 13.55
CA ILE A 831 14.62 -5.56 13.89
C ILE A 831 14.84 -6.25 15.24
N ILE A 832 16.01 -6.86 15.46
CA ILE A 832 16.34 -7.53 16.74
C ILE A 832 16.34 -6.51 17.89
N ASP A 833 16.86 -5.30 17.65
CA ASP A 833 16.92 -4.25 18.66
C ASP A 833 15.53 -3.69 19.00
N GLU A 834 14.66 -3.52 18.00
CA GLU A 834 13.26 -3.07 18.18
C GLU A 834 12.41 -4.08 18.94
N LEU A 835 12.57 -5.37 18.64
CA LEU A 835 11.85 -6.45 19.30
C LEU A 835 12.41 -6.78 20.68
N ALA A 836 13.71 -6.54 20.91
CA ALA A 836 14.39 -6.82 22.17
C ALA A 836 14.05 -8.20 22.78
N PRO A 837 14.13 -9.32 22.02
CA PRO A 837 13.74 -10.63 22.51
C PRO A 837 14.68 -11.13 23.62
N ALA A 838 14.20 -12.04 24.46
CA ALA A 838 15.02 -12.64 25.51
C ALA A 838 16.14 -13.51 24.92
N ARG A 839 15.87 -14.19 23.79
CA ARG A 839 16.79 -15.03 23.01
C ARG A 839 16.50 -14.93 21.52
N THR A 840 17.54 -14.97 20.69
CA THR A 840 17.45 -14.95 19.22
C THR A 840 18.01 -16.24 18.61
N MET A 841 17.24 -16.87 17.72
CA MET A 841 17.65 -18.00 16.89
C MET A 841 17.78 -17.52 15.44
N LEU A 842 18.95 -17.74 14.85
CA LEU A 842 19.20 -17.43 13.45
C LEU A 842 18.84 -18.65 12.59
N VAL A 843 18.07 -18.46 11.54
CA VAL A 843 17.72 -19.46 10.52
C VAL A 843 17.87 -18.85 9.13
N HIS A 844 17.61 -19.60 8.08
CA HIS A 844 17.61 -19.16 6.69
C HIS A 844 18.88 -18.36 6.33
N GLY A 845 20.03 -19.03 6.33
CA GLY A 845 21.31 -18.38 6.14
C GLY A 845 22.48 -19.34 6.37
N LEU A 846 23.65 -18.95 5.89
CA LEU A 846 24.84 -19.82 5.89
C LEU A 846 25.47 -19.91 7.29
N GLY A 847 25.82 -21.12 7.72
CA GLY A 847 26.30 -21.37 9.09
C GLY A 847 27.55 -20.59 9.50
N ARG A 848 28.48 -20.33 8.57
CA ARG A 848 29.72 -19.57 8.86
C ARG A 848 29.42 -18.10 9.12
N GLU A 849 28.54 -17.51 8.34
CA GLU A 849 28.07 -16.13 8.40
C GLU A 849 27.23 -15.93 9.67
N GLN A 850 26.30 -16.85 9.93
CA GLN A 850 25.52 -16.90 11.17
C GLN A 850 26.41 -16.92 12.42
N LYS A 851 27.49 -17.70 12.44
CA LYS A 851 28.43 -17.75 13.57
C LYS A 851 29.05 -16.37 13.84
N LYS A 852 29.50 -15.66 12.80
CA LYS A 852 30.07 -14.31 12.94
C LYS A 852 29.04 -13.30 13.41
N PHE A 853 27.82 -13.37 12.87
CA PHE A 853 26.74 -12.48 13.26
C PHE A 853 26.32 -12.72 14.72
N ARG A 854 26.25 -13.97 15.15
CA ARG A 854 26.04 -14.37 16.55
C ARG A 854 27.05 -13.74 17.49
N GLU A 855 28.34 -13.86 17.18
CA GLU A 855 29.41 -13.25 17.97
C GLU A 855 29.26 -11.71 18.05
N THR A 856 28.77 -11.09 16.97
CA THR A 856 28.50 -9.65 16.91
C THR A 856 27.34 -9.27 17.82
N LEU A 857 26.22 -10.00 17.76
CA LEU A 857 25.04 -9.78 18.60
C LEU A 857 25.38 -9.95 20.09
N GLU A 858 26.15 -10.97 20.44
CA GLU A 858 26.51 -11.27 21.83
C GLU A 858 27.53 -10.27 22.39
N ARG A 859 28.65 -10.04 21.68
CA ARG A 859 29.75 -9.23 22.21
C ARG A 859 29.49 -7.72 22.08
N ALA A 860 28.94 -7.28 20.96
CA ALA A 860 28.82 -5.86 20.66
C ALA A 860 27.49 -5.25 21.12
N ARG A 861 26.43 -6.08 21.26
CA ARG A 861 25.07 -5.61 21.56
C ARG A 861 24.47 -6.22 22.83
N GLY A 862 25.16 -7.18 23.47
CA GLY A 862 24.67 -7.83 24.69
C GLY A 862 23.39 -8.66 24.47
N ARG A 863 23.09 -9.04 23.22
CA ARG A 863 21.93 -9.88 22.88
C ARG A 863 22.25 -11.34 23.12
N ARG A 864 21.30 -12.13 23.61
CA ARG A 864 21.47 -13.58 23.80
C ARG A 864 21.02 -14.33 22.57
N THR A 865 21.82 -15.27 22.10
CA THR A 865 21.43 -16.15 21.00
C THR A 865 21.28 -17.59 21.46
N VAL A 866 20.58 -18.38 20.67
CA VAL A 866 20.44 -19.83 20.87
C VAL A 866 20.90 -20.60 19.65
N ARG A 867 21.27 -21.85 19.88
CA ARG A 867 21.57 -22.81 18.83
C ARG A 867 20.30 -23.17 18.07
N ASN A 868 20.43 -23.39 16.76
CA ASN A 868 19.34 -23.76 15.85
C ASN A 868 19.40 -25.24 15.44
N ASP A 869 20.44 -25.98 15.83
CA ASP A 869 20.55 -27.43 15.65
C ASP A 869 19.91 -28.23 16.80
N LEU A 870 19.63 -27.56 17.92
CA LEU A 870 18.97 -28.11 19.10
C LEU A 870 17.58 -27.51 19.28
N PRO A 871 16.62 -28.28 19.83
CA PRO A 871 15.32 -27.73 20.24
C PRO A 871 15.49 -26.68 21.33
N TRP A 872 14.79 -25.57 21.19
CA TRP A 872 14.62 -24.58 22.24
C TRP A 872 13.37 -24.90 23.07
N SER A 873 13.43 -24.68 24.38
CA SER A 873 12.29 -24.81 25.31
C SER A 873 12.21 -23.56 26.17
N GLY A 874 11.01 -22.99 26.31
CA GLY A 874 10.75 -21.85 27.19
C GLY A 874 10.86 -22.18 28.69
N LEU A 875 10.90 -23.47 29.06
CA LEU A 875 11.04 -23.92 30.45
C LEU A 875 12.50 -23.90 30.97
N ALA A 876 13.48 -23.55 30.12
CA ALA A 876 14.92 -23.72 30.37
C ALA A 876 15.72 -22.42 30.43
#